data_AF-A0A536BQ69-F1
#
_entry.id   AF-A0A536BQ69-F1
#
_cell.length_a   1.000
_cell.length_b   1.000
_cell.length_c   1.000
_cell.angle_alpha   90.00
_cell.angle_beta   90.00
_cell.angle_gamma   90.00
#
_symmetry.space_group_name_H-M   'P 1'
#
loop_
_entity.id
_entity.type
_entity.pdbx_description
1 polymer ?
#
loop_
_entity_poly.entity_id
_entity_poly.type
_entity_poly.pdbx_seq_one_letter_code
_entity_poly.pdbx_strand_id
1 'polypeptide(L)'
;MSAVQVAQGRRATPADPMPGITKDASVPSTEGRNLPPELGTDAIAVLEGRSFMYSDSVGDVPGGTIGGLVHADTRFLSRWLLTVNGARFLALRSGLVDYYSAAFFLTNGQLPGMMPNTIAVRRLRFVGQGLHERIELRSFASTPIRIELRLATGNDFADIFEIKDRVRDRGQEITRDHAADGSRLTFRYRHDAFQAETTVNVSAPADVVDGDDLVWNLELPPRGEWTCEFNVPLKLGPAELQPIHHDFGDVSGPPKQDPISQWREQRPQFETDSYLLRQVIVQSARDLLALKLEAAQDDVQVVVPAAGLPWFLTLFGRDTLITAYQTVSFGPLLARGALIALARFQGTERDDFRDEEPGKMLHELRAGELTQLGIKPHNPYYGTADATILWLILLSEYWRWSADDDLVRSLRDNVRAALDWIDNYGDRDGDGYVEYQTRSPQGLGNQCWRDSWDGVQFADGTLPVLPIATCEIQGYVYDAKRRVAELADGPLQDPELAGRLRTEAEQLRERFNRDFWIDERGGYFAIGLDGDKRQIDSLTSNIGHLLWSEIVSPERAAIVARQLMSDELFSGWGVRTLSTADKGFNPIGYHLGTVWPHDTSIIALGLSRYGFRAEANRITLALLDAAATSGYRLPEAFSGYPRAFGSFPIPYPTACSPQAWATGAPLLLVRSMLGLDAHDGELTVWPDIPEEIGRIRISRLRAFGTRWDIEAIGRQGYVRLSR
;
A
#
# COMPACT_ATOMS: atom_id res chain seq x y z
N MET A 1 25.65 -7.42 -34.24
CA MET A 1 25.85 -8.85 -33.91
C MET A 1 27.18 -9.00 -33.20
N SER A 2 27.15 -9.00 -31.87
CA SER A 2 28.30 -9.24 -31.00
C SER A 2 27.88 -10.34 -30.02
N ALA A 3 28.68 -11.40 -29.97
CA ALA A 3 28.33 -12.69 -29.41
C ALA A 3 28.09 -12.64 -27.90
N VAL A 4 26.89 -13.04 -27.47
CA VAL A 4 26.59 -13.44 -26.10
C VAL A 4 27.22 -14.82 -25.90
N GLN A 5 28.31 -14.88 -25.13
CA GLN A 5 28.75 -16.14 -24.54
C GLN A 5 27.71 -16.53 -23.49
N VAL A 6 26.84 -17.47 -23.86
CA VAL A 6 25.92 -18.14 -22.95
C VAL A 6 26.76 -18.89 -21.92
N ALA A 7 26.78 -18.40 -20.68
CA ALA A 7 27.34 -19.15 -19.55
C ALA A 7 26.49 -20.41 -19.34
N GLN A 8 26.97 -21.56 -19.82
CA GLN A 8 26.32 -22.85 -19.61
C GLN A 8 26.34 -23.20 -18.11
N GLY A 9 25.16 -23.37 -17.51
CA GLY A 9 24.99 -24.12 -16.25
C GLY A 9 24.23 -23.45 -15.09
N ARG A 10 23.89 -22.15 -15.14
CA ARG A 10 23.07 -21.50 -14.09
C ARG A 10 21.59 -21.56 -14.44
N ARG A 11 20.78 -22.13 -13.55
CA ARG A 11 19.30 -22.17 -13.67
C ARG A 11 18.70 -20.88 -13.14
N ALA A 12 17.58 -20.46 -13.73
CA ALA A 12 16.85 -19.28 -13.31
C ALA A 12 16.29 -19.45 -11.90
N THR A 13 16.46 -18.43 -11.07
CA THR A 13 15.92 -18.35 -9.70
C THR A 13 15.28 -16.97 -9.51
N PRO A 14 14.45 -16.76 -8.48
CA PRO A 14 13.92 -15.41 -8.22
C PRO A 14 15.00 -14.32 -8.02
N ALA A 15 16.19 -14.65 -7.50
CA ALA A 15 17.30 -13.70 -7.38
C ALA A 15 18.01 -13.39 -8.71
N ASP A 16 18.02 -14.36 -9.63
CA ASP A 16 18.60 -14.24 -10.96
C ASP A 16 17.64 -14.88 -11.98
N PRO A 17 16.52 -14.21 -12.35
CA PRO A 17 15.49 -14.82 -13.18
C PRO A 17 15.93 -15.01 -14.64
N MET A 18 16.93 -14.26 -15.07
CA MET A 18 17.44 -14.26 -16.44
C MET A 18 18.97 -14.50 -16.47
N PRO A 19 19.45 -15.70 -16.08
CA PRO A 19 20.88 -15.98 -16.00
C PRO A 19 21.57 -15.75 -17.34
N GLY A 20 22.69 -15.02 -17.31
CA GLY A 20 23.47 -14.68 -18.50
C GLY A 20 23.04 -13.40 -19.20
N ILE A 21 21.99 -12.72 -18.74
CA ILE A 21 21.67 -11.35 -19.15
C ILE A 21 22.29 -10.37 -18.14
N THR A 22 23.28 -9.60 -18.58
CA THR A 22 23.82 -8.50 -17.78
C THR A 22 22.80 -7.36 -17.68
N LYS A 23 22.39 -7.04 -16.45
CA LYS A 23 21.59 -5.83 -16.17
C LYS A 23 22.42 -4.59 -16.48
N ASP A 24 21.79 -3.60 -17.11
CA ASP A 24 22.42 -2.30 -17.37
C ASP A 24 22.56 -1.54 -16.05
N ALA A 25 23.80 -1.38 -15.56
CA ALA A 25 24.10 -0.70 -14.31
C ALA A 25 23.84 0.83 -14.35
N SER A 26 23.51 1.38 -15.53
CA SER A 26 23.05 2.76 -15.67
C SER A 26 21.57 2.94 -15.32
N VAL A 27 20.78 1.85 -15.37
CA VAL A 27 19.36 1.85 -15.02
C VAL A 27 19.20 1.57 -13.52
N PRO A 28 18.52 2.43 -12.74
CA PRO A 28 18.31 2.22 -11.31
C PRO A 28 17.62 0.88 -11.01
N SER A 29 17.96 0.23 -9.90
CA SER A 29 17.26 -0.99 -9.47
C SER A 29 15.84 -0.70 -8.98
N THR A 30 14.95 -1.70 -9.09
CA THR A 30 13.63 -1.69 -8.43
C THR A 30 13.74 -1.93 -6.92
N GLU A 31 14.74 -2.72 -6.52
CA GLU A 31 15.16 -2.96 -5.13
C GLU A 31 16.13 -1.86 -4.69
N GLY A 32 15.68 -0.93 -3.85
CA GLY A 32 16.49 0.21 -3.40
C GLY A 32 16.35 0.49 -1.90
N ARG A 33 17.00 1.55 -1.42
CA ARG A 33 16.90 2.09 -0.06
C ARG A 33 15.43 2.28 0.29
N ASN A 34 14.95 1.44 1.20
CA ASN A 34 13.56 1.48 1.60
C ASN A 34 13.34 2.39 2.84
N LEU A 35 14.41 2.93 3.46
CA LEU A 35 14.38 3.82 4.64
C LEU A 35 15.26 5.06 4.46
N PRO A 36 14.92 6.20 5.07
CA PRO A 36 15.88 7.24 5.35
C PRO A 36 16.36 7.16 6.80
N PRO A 37 17.46 6.46 7.11
CA PRO A 37 18.16 6.76 8.36
C PRO A 37 18.50 8.26 8.46
N GLU A 38 18.56 8.98 7.35
CA GLU A 38 18.93 10.39 7.27
C GLU A 38 17.85 11.37 7.75
N LEU A 39 16.55 10.99 7.80
CA LEU A 39 15.46 11.86 8.30
C LEU A 39 15.10 11.60 9.79
N GLY A 40 15.62 10.51 10.36
CA GLY A 40 15.33 10.10 11.73
C GLY A 40 14.00 9.33 11.88
N THR A 41 13.82 8.71 13.05
CA THR A 41 12.64 7.86 13.36
C THR A 41 11.34 8.65 13.51
N ASP A 42 11.44 9.96 13.73
CA ASP A 42 10.30 10.86 13.94
C ASP A 42 9.97 11.67 12.68
N ALA A 43 10.38 11.16 11.50
CA ALA A 43 10.09 11.78 10.22
C ALA A 43 8.57 11.89 9.97
N ILE A 44 8.16 12.98 9.34
CA ILE A 44 6.75 13.33 9.11
C ILE A 44 6.46 13.28 7.62
N ALA A 45 5.40 12.56 7.27
CA ALA A 45 4.89 12.42 5.93
C ALA A 45 3.47 12.95 5.82
N VAL A 46 3.25 13.96 4.98
CA VAL A 46 1.92 14.47 4.61
C VAL A 46 1.62 14.06 3.17
N LEU A 47 0.37 13.71 2.87
CA LEU A 47 0.00 13.19 1.56
C LEU A 47 -1.42 13.53 1.18
N GLU A 48 -1.69 13.56 -0.13
CA GLU A 48 -3.06 13.49 -0.67
C GLU A 48 -3.00 13.04 -2.12
N GLY A 49 -3.77 11.99 -2.44
CA GLY A 49 -3.79 11.40 -3.78
C GLY A 49 -2.40 10.93 -4.22
N ARG A 50 -1.88 11.53 -5.29
CA ARG A 50 -0.56 11.18 -5.88
C ARG A 50 0.58 12.07 -5.39
N SER A 51 0.31 12.98 -4.46
CA SER A 51 1.28 13.92 -3.91
C SER A 51 1.62 13.57 -2.47
N PHE A 52 2.90 13.69 -2.11
CA PHE A 52 3.33 13.63 -0.72
C PHE A 52 4.57 14.47 -0.47
N MET A 53 4.77 14.87 0.79
CA MET A 53 6.03 15.43 1.24
C MET A 53 6.55 14.69 2.45
N TYR A 54 7.80 14.21 2.36
CA TYR A 54 8.48 13.57 3.48
C TYR A 54 9.63 14.42 3.99
N SER A 55 9.63 14.69 5.29
CA SER A 55 10.61 15.57 5.97
C SER A 55 10.96 15.02 7.36
N ASP A 56 12.02 15.54 7.95
CA ASP A 56 12.35 15.21 9.35
C ASP A 56 11.37 15.87 10.36
N SER A 57 11.64 15.66 11.65
CA SER A 57 10.77 16.12 12.74
C SER A 57 10.69 17.64 12.91
N VAL A 58 11.57 18.43 12.26
CA VAL A 58 11.48 19.91 12.23
C VAL A 58 10.86 20.44 10.94
N GLY A 59 10.45 19.53 10.04
CA GLY A 59 9.84 19.85 8.75
C GLY A 59 10.87 20.11 7.65
N ASP A 60 12.14 19.83 7.89
CA ASP A 60 13.18 20.06 6.89
C ASP A 60 13.36 18.85 5.98
N VAL A 61 13.76 19.13 4.75
CA VAL A 61 14.26 18.15 3.79
C VAL A 61 15.72 18.49 3.52
N PRO A 62 16.68 17.81 4.17
CA PRO A 62 18.10 17.98 3.84
C PRO A 62 18.42 17.39 2.46
N GLY A 63 19.36 18.01 1.75
CA GLY A 63 19.83 17.50 0.47
C GLY A 63 20.49 16.12 0.60
N GLY A 64 20.32 15.28 -0.41
CA GLY A 64 20.87 13.92 -0.43
C GLY A 64 20.06 12.89 0.38
N THR A 65 18.98 13.30 1.03
CA THR A 65 18.00 12.38 1.62
C THR A 65 17.01 11.88 0.57
N ILE A 66 16.23 10.85 0.92
CA ILE A 66 15.10 10.39 0.09
C ILE A 66 13.84 11.24 0.29
N GLY A 67 13.86 12.20 1.23
CA GLY A 67 12.75 13.12 1.49
C GLY A 67 12.50 14.08 0.34
N GLY A 68 11.45 14.87 0.47
CA GLY A 68 11.06 15.85 -0.56
C GLY A 68 9.58 15.86 -0.88
N LEU A 69 9.20 16.83 -1.71
CA LEU A 69 7.86 16.92 -2.30
C LEU A 69 7.84 16.12 -3.60
N VAL A 70 7.01 15.08 -3.65
CA VAL A 70 6.89 14.16 -4.77
C VAL A 70 5.45 14.18 -5.28
N HIS A 71 5.29 14.19 -6.59
CA HIS A 71 3.99 14.05 -7.25
C HIS A 71 4.12 13.13 -8.47
N ALA A 72 3.21 12.17 -8.59
CA ALA A 72 3.14 11.23 -9.71
C ALA A 72 4.52 10.61 -10.06
N ASP A 73 5.16 10.02 -9.06
CA ASP A 73 6.48 9.37 -9.14
C ASP A 73 7.67 10.31 -9.47
N THR A 74 7.50 11.64 -9.39
CA THR A 74 8.58 12.64 -9.65
C THR A 74 8.81 13.56 -8.45
N ARG A 75 10.06 13.75 -8.02
CA ARG A 75 10.43 14.68 -6.92
C ARG A 75 10.62 16.11 -7.39
N PHE A 76 9.72 16.99 -6.99
CA PHE A 76 9.74 18.41 -7.34
C PHE A 76 10.60 19.26 -6.39
N LEU A 77 10.66 18.89 -5.10
CA LEU A 77 11.57 19.53 -4.14
C LEU A 77 12.42 18.46 -3.47
N SER A 78 13.73 18.51 -3.69
CA SER A 78 14.72 17.60 -3.07
C SER A 78 15.42 18.22 -1.86
N ARG A 79 15.24 19.53 -1.64
CA ARG A 79 15.73 20.24 -0.46
C ARG A 79 14.73 21.31 -0.04
N TRP A 80 14.47 21.40 1.27
CA TRP A 80 13.57 22.36 1.89
C TRP A 80 13.99 22.56 3.35
N LEU A 81 15.02 23.38 3.59
CA LEU A 81 15.68 23.45 4.89
C LEU A 81 15.70 24.88 5.42
N LEU A 82 15.09 25.10 6.58
CA LEU A 82 14.98 26.41 7.22
C LEU A 82 16.08 26.60 8.27
N THR A 83 16.87 27.66 8.15
CA THR A 83 17.90 28.04 9.13
C THR A 83 17.74 29.47 9.64
N VAL A 84 18.24 29.70 10.85
CA VAL A 84 18.40 31.03 11.45
C VAL A 84 19.88 31.26 11.78
N ASN A 85 20.46 32.33 11.25
CA ASN A 85 21.89 32.65 11.37
C ASN A 85 22.79 31.44 11.06
N GLY A 86 22.45 30.66 10.02
CA GLY A 86 23.18 29.47 9.59
C GLY A 86 22.97 28.20 10.44
N ALA A 87 22.15 28.25 11.49
CA ALA A 87 21.86 27.10 12.35
C ALA A 87 20.45 26.54 12.14
N ARG A 88 20.29 25.24 12.39
CA ARG A 88 18.98 24.56 12.35
C ARG A 88 18.15 24.91 13.58
N PHE A 89 16.82 24.91 13.40
CA PHE A 89 15.88 25.00 14.51
C PHE A 89 15.82 23.70 15.33
N LEU A 90 15.35 23.82 16.57
CA LEU A 90 15.06 22.71 17.47
C LEU A 90 13.54 22.48 17.51
N ALA A 91 13.10 21.22 17.41
CA ALA A 91 11.70 20.86 17.59
C ALA A 91 11.30 20.91 19.06
N LEU A 92 10.22 21.64 19.37
CA LEU A 92 9.48 21.53 20.63
C LEU A 92 8.41 20.43 20.51
N ARG A 93 7.69 20.44 19.39
CA ARG A 93 6.72 19.41 19.01
C ARG A 93 6.42 19.50 17.53
N SER A 94 6.16 18.37 16.91
CA SER A 94 5.61 18.30 15.55
C SER A 94 4.64 17.13 15.44
N GLY A 95 3.81 17.15 14.39
CA GLY A 95 2.89 16.06 14.11
C GLY A 95 1.91 16.37 12.99
N LEU A 96 1.25 15.31 12.53
CA LEU A 96 0.13 15.41 11.62
C LEU A 96 -1.07 16.05 12.32
N VAL A 97 -1.78 16.93 11.60
CA VAL A 97 -3.07 17.48 12.03
C VAL A 97 -4.18 16.78 11.26
N ASP A 98 -4.08 16.78 9.93
CA ASP A 98 -4.84 15.94 9.01
C ASP A 98 -3.90 15.06 8.17
N TYR A 99 -4.43 14.19 7.31
CA TYR A 99 -3.59 13.37 6.43
C TYR A 99 -2.78 14.21 5.42
N TYR A 100 -3.33 15.36 5.03
CA TYR A 100 -2.73 16.32 4.11
C TYR A 100 -1.96 17.45 4.81
N SER A 101 -1.95 17.52 6.15
CA SER A 101 -1.42 18.68 6.88
C SER A 101 -0.58 18.33 8.12
N ALA A 102 0.45 19.14 8.38
CA ALA A 102 1.34 18.98 9.54
C ALA A 102 1.66 20.33 10.18
N ALA A 103 1.87 20.31 11.50
CA ALA A 103 2.31 21.46 12.27
C ALA A 103 3.67 21.18 12.93
N PHE A 104 4.56 22.18 12.90
CA PHE A 104 5.87 22.14 13.53
C PHE A 104 6.03 23.36 14.43
N PHE A 105 6.31 23.12 15.71
CA PHE A 105 6.56 24.14 16.71
C PHE A 105 8.02 24.08 17.10
N LEU A 106 8.76 25.14 16.78
CA LEU A 106 10.21 25.16 16.74
C LEU A 106 10.77 26.34 17.53
N THR A 107 12.05 26.26 17.89
CA THR A 107 12.79 27.36 18.54
C THR A 107 14.27 27.34 18.19
N ASN A 108 14.98 28.42 18.48
CA ASN A 108 16.42 28.50 18.27
C ASN A 108 17.20 27.84 19.42
N GLY A 109 18.32 27.19 19.08
CA GLY A 109 19.36 26.81 20.02
C GLY A 109 20.25 28.01 20.42
N GLN A 110 21.39 27.74 21.05
CA GLN A 110 22.39 28.78 21.35
C GLN A 110 23.00 29.29 20.04
N LEU A 111 22.97 30.60 19.82
CA LEU A 111 23.58 31.26 18.66
C LEU A 111 24.50 32.40 19.10
N PRO A 112 25.46 32.84 18.26
CA PRO A 112 26.22 34.05 18.52
C PRO A 112 25.31 35.25 18.73
N GLY A 113 25.37 35.87 19.91
CA GLY A 113 24.56 37.05 20.23
C GLY A 113 23.07 36.79 20.50
N MET A 114 22.62 35.52 20.52
CA MET A 114 21.23 35.17 20.81
C MET A 114 21.13 33.92 21.69
N MET A 115 20.45 34.06 22.82
CA MET A 115 20.24 32.95 23.76
C MET A 115 19.26 31.91 23.20
N PRO A 116 19.30 30.64 23.64
CA PRO A 116 18.29 29.65 23.31
C PRO A 116 16.89 30.15 23.67
N ASN A 117 15.88 29.66 22.95
CA ASN A 117 14.47 29.98 23.21
C ASN A 117 14.11 31.48 23.07
N THR A 118 14.91 32.25 22.32
CA THR A 118 14.66 33.68 22.09
C THR A 118 13.59 33.90 21.02
N ILE A 119 13.50 33.01 20.02
CA ILE A 119 12.47 33.04 18.98
C ILE A 119 11.66 31.75 18.98
N ALA A 120 10.36 31.85 18.75
CA ALA A 120 9.51 30.71 18.41
C ALA A 120 9.18 30.76 16.92
N VAL A 121 9.17 29.59 16.29
CA VAL A 121 8.76 29.42 14.89
C VAL A 121 7.64 28.40 14.82
N ARG A 122 6.60 28.72 14.08
CA ARG A 122 5.50 27.81 13.75
C ARG A 122 5.51 27.60 12.23
N ARG A 123 5.58 26.34 11.79
CA ARG A 123 5.40 25.95 10.39
C ARG A 123 4.09 25.19 10.27
N LEU A 124 3.23 25.60 9.35
CA LEU A 124 1.98 24.92 9.00
C LEU A 124 2.11 24.46 7.54
N ARG A 125 2.14 23.16 7.30
CA ARG A 125 2.35 22.57 5.98
C ARG A 125 1.08 21.88 5.50
N PHE A 126 0.77 22.04 4.23
CA PHE A 126 -0.36 21.44 3.54
C PHE A 126 0.08 20.88 2.18
N VAL A 127 -0.24 19.62 1.88
CA VAL A 127 0.08 18.96 0.62
C VAL A 127 -1.19 18.43 -0.04
N GLY A 128 -1.35 18.76 -1.32
CA GLY A 128 -2.50 18.35 -2.14
C GLY A 128 -2.09 18.32 -3.61
N GLN A 129 -2.71 19.17 -4.41
CA GLN A 129 -2.28 19.47 -5.79
C GLN A 129 -1.06 20.43 -5.85
N GLY A 130 -0.19 20.35 -4.86
CA GLY A 130 0.95 21.22 -4.64
C GLY A 130 1.30 21.31 -3.17
N LEU A 131 2.21 22.21 -2.83
CA LEU A 131 2.59 22.50 -1.44
C LEU A 131 2.17 23.93 -1.08
N HIS A 132 1.47 24.07 0.04
CA HIS A 132 1.32 25.33 0.73
C HIS A 132 1.99 25.23 2.10
N GLU A 133 2.79 26.23 2.47
CA GLU A 133 3.38 26.30 3.81
C GLU A 133 3.29 27.72 4.35
N ARG A 134 2.92 27.86 5.63
CA ARG A 134 2.97 29.13 6.36
C ARG A 134 4.04 29.03 7.42
N ILE A 135 5.00 29.95 7.41
CA ILE A 135 6.03 30.09 8.44
C ILE A 135 5.75 31.37 9.22
N GLU A 136 5.63 31.24 10.53
CA GLU A 136 5.43 32.35 11.45
C GLU A 136 6.57 32.36 12.47
N LEU A 137 7.18 33.50 12.68
CA LEU A 137 8.28 33.71 13.61
C LEU A 137 7.90 34.81 14.59
N ARG A 138 8.15 34.57 15.88
CA ARG A 138 7.96 35.54 16.94
C ARG A 138 9.19 35.67 17.81
N SER A 139 9.63 36.91 18.04
CA SER A 139 10.68 37.22 19.01
C SER A 139 10.12 37.31 20.42
N PHE A 140 10.88 36.83 21.40
CA PHE A 140 10.63 37.04 22.83
C PHE A 140 11.75 37.85 23.50
N ALA A 141 12.68 38.39 22.71
CA ALA A 141 13.72 39.28 23.22
C ALA A 141 13.13 40.58 23.78
N SER A 142 13.77 41.13 24.81
CA SER A 142 13.43 42.43 25.39
C SER A 142 14.01 43.61 24.61
N THR A 143 14.89 43.36 23.65
CA THR A 143 15.53 44.33 22.76
C THR A 143 15.35 43.92 21.30
N PRO A 144 15.45 44.86 20.33
CA PRO A 144 15.46 44.49 18.92
C PRO A 144 16.54 43.46 18.61
N ILE A 145 16.23 42.53 17.71
CA ILE A 145 17.17 41.51 17.23
C ILE A 145 17.27 41.57 15.71
N ARG A 146 18.45 41.24 15.19
CA ARG A 146 18.69 41.06 13.76
C ARG A 146 19.02 39.61 13.49
N ILE A 147 18.32 39.02 12.52
CA ILE A 147 18.50 37.62 12.16
C ILE A 147 18.51 37.47 10.64
N GLU A 148 19.36 36.58 10.15
CA GLU A 148 19.24 36.03 8.80
C GLU A 148 18.36 34.79 8.90
N LEU A 149 17.20 34.82 8.24
CA LEU A 149 16.38 33.64 8.01
C LEU A 149 16.64 33.17 6.58
N ARG A 150 16.99 31.90 6.42
CA ARG A 150 17.30 31.32 5.11
C ARG A 150 16.51 30.04 4.90
N LEU A 151 15.78 29.98 3.80
CA LEU A 151 15.17 28.76 3.30
C LEU A 151 16.00 28.25 2.12
N ALA A 152 16.76 27.19 2.35
CA ALA A 152 17.49 26.54 1.29
C ALA A 152 16.57 25.60 0.52
N THR A 153 16.41 25.86 -0.77
CA THR A 153 15.59 25.05 -1.67
C THR A 153 16.46 24.24 -2.63
N GLY A 154 15.88 23.22 -3.24
CA GLY A 154 16.57 22.41 -4.23
C GLY A 154 15.60 21.47 -4.93
N ASN A 155 15.97 21.09 -6.15
CA ASN A 155 15.19 20.23 -7.01
C ASN A 155 16.14 19.31 -7.78
N ASP A 156 15.62 18.16 -8.19
CA ASP A 156 16.31 17.22 -9.07
C ASP A 156 15.39 16.55 -10.09
N PHE A 157 14.06 16.71 -9.96
CA PHE A 157 13.05 16.04 -10.79
C PHE A 157 13.29 14.52 -10.88
N ALA A 158 13.85 13.93 -9.82
CA ALA A 158 14.22 12.53 -9.79
C ALA A 158 12.96 11.65 -9.86
N ASP A 159 13.05 10.58 -10.65
CA ASP A 159 12.05 9.52 -10.68
C ASP A 159 12.09 8.71 -9.37
N ILE A 160 10.94 8.19 -8.93
CA ILE A 160 10.83 7.38 -7.71
C ILE A 160 11.85 6.23 -7.65
N PHE A 161 12.18 5.59 -8.78
CA PHE A 161 13.19 4.53 -8.82
C PHE A 161 14.60 5.07 -8.53
N GLU A 162 14.90 6.28 -8.98
CA GLU A 162 16.17 6.95 -8.70
C GLU A 162 16.28 7.42 -7.25
N ILE A 163 15.17 7.89 -6.67
CA ILE A 163 15.13 8.29 -5.25
C ILE A 163 15.47 7.11 -4.35
N LYS A 164 14.98 5.91 -4.70
CA LYS A 164 15.21 4.68 -3.93
C LYS A 164 16.61 4.11 -4.13
N ASP A 165 17.22 4.26 -5.30
CA ASP A 165 18.54 3.67 -5.58
C ASP A 165 19.64 4.74 -5.65
N ARG A 166 19.70 5.44 -6.78
CA ARG A 166 20.69 6.47 -7.07
C ARG A 166 20.10 7.55 -7.95
N VAL A 167 20.13 8.79 -7.46
CA VAL A 167 19.71 9.98 -8.19
C VAL A 167 20.76 10.37 -9.23
N ARG A 168 20.33 10.51 -10.50
CA ARG A 168 21.15 11.05 -11.59
C ARG A 168 21.29 12.57 -11.43
N ASP A 169 22.51 13.08 -11.65
CA ASP A 169 22.74 14.53 -11.67
C ASP A 169 22.16 15.13 -12.95
N ARG A 170 21.11 15.97 -12.79
CA ARG A 170 20.43 16.72 -13.85
C ARG A 170 20.68 18.23 -13.74
N GLY A 171 21.63 18.67 -12.92
CA GLY A 171 21.76 20.08 -12.55
C GLY A 171 21.90 21.04 -13.73
N GLN A 172 22.56 20.60 -14.81
CA GLN A 172 22.75 21.34 -16.06
C GLN A 172 21.52 21.38 -16.98
N GLU A 173 20.62 20.40 -16.85
CA GLU A 173 19.36 20.30 -17.61
C GLU A 173 18.22 21.10 -16.95
N ILE A 174 18.41 21.46 -15.68
CA ILE A 174 17.46 22.26 -14.90
C ILE A 174 17.71 23.75 -15.14
N THR A 175 16.71 24.43 -15.68
CA THR A 175 16.72 25.90 -15.80
C THR A 175 16.13 26.54 -14.56
N ARG A 176 16.76 27.62 -14.08
CA ARG A 176 16.37 28.38 -12.88
C ARG A 176 16.04 29.82 -13.26
N ASP A 177 14.92 30.33 -12.75
CA ASP A 177 14.48 31.71 -12.92
C ASP A 177 13.99 32.26 -11.58
N HIS A 178 14.26 33.53 -11.28
CA HIS A 178 13.69 34.19 -10.10
C HIS A 178 13.19 35.60 -10.45
N ALA A 179 12.15 36.03 -9.75
CA ALA A 179 11.69 37.41 -9.87
C ALA A 179 12.72 38.36 -9.23
N ALA A 180 12.96 39.51 -9.87
CA ALA A 180 13.94 40.51 -9.41
C ALA A 180 13.59 41.10 -8.03
N ASP A 181 12.33 41.01 -7.61
CA ASP A 181 11.86 41.45 -6.30
C ASP A 181 11.95 40.38 -5.21
N GLY A 182 12.43 39.16 -5.53
CA GLY A 182 12.56 38.06 -4.58
C GLY A 182 11.25 37.34 -4.25
N SER A 183 10.15 37.60 -4.98
CA SER A 183 8.83 37.00 -4.73
C SER A 183 8.64 35.59 -5.29
N ARG A 184 9.53 35.15 -6.19
CA ARG A 184 9.38 33.91 -6.97
C ARG A 184 10.71 33.26 -7.30
N LEU A 185 10.79 31.93 -7.17
CA LEU A 185 11.86 31.08 -7.69
C LEU A 185 11.26 29.90 -8.46
N THR A 186 11.66 29.67 -9.70
CA THR A 186 11.10 28.65 -10.61
C THR A 186 12.19 27.71 -11.12
N PHE A 187 11.87 26.41 -11.12
CA PHE A 187 12.69 25.33 -11.66
C PHE A 187 11.97 24.65 -12.82
N ARG A 188 12.68 24.44 -13.93
CA ARG A 188 12.16 23.76 -15.12
C ARG A 188 13.10 22.68 -15.59
N TYR A 189 12.54 21.52 -15.91
CA TYR A 189 13.27 20.39 -16.48
C TYR A 189 12.54 19.85 -17.71
N ARG A 190 13.32 19.51 -18.73
CA ARG A 190 12.83 18.84 -19.94
C ARG A 190 13.88 17.87 -20.45
N HIS A 191 13.45 16.63 -20.68
CA HIS A 191 14.24 15.59 -21.29
C HIS A 191 13.33 14.79 -22.22
N ASP A 192 13.63 14.84 -23.53
CA ASP A 192 12.74 14.37 -24.60
C ASP A 192 11.29 14.87 -24.46
N ALA A 193 10.33 13.95 -24.32
CA ALA A 193 8.91 14.25 -24.15
C ALA A 193 8.52 14.58 -22.69
N PHE A 194 9.39 14.27 -21.73
CA PHE A 194 9.12 14.51 -20.31
C PHE A 194 9.41 15.96 -19.94
N GLN A 195 8.46 16.60 -19.25
CA GLN A 195 8.54 18.00 -18.84
C GLN A 195 7.98 18.15 -17.42
N ALA A 196 8.74 18.82 -16.56
CA ALA A 196 8.33 19.13 -15.20
C ALA A 196 8.74 20.55 -14.81
N GLU A 197 7.88 21.24 -14.07
CA GLU A 197 8.14 22.58 -13.55
C GLU A 197 7.54 22.74 -12.16
N THR A 198 8.23 23.45 -11.29
CA THR A 198 7.67 23.92 -10.01
C THR A 198 8.16 25.32 -9.71
N THR A 199 7.32 26.09 -9.04
CA THR A 199 7.61 27.47 -8.67
C THR A 199 7.35 27.65 -7.18
N VAL A 200 8.30 28.24 -6.46
CA VAL A 200 8.12 28.68 -5.08
C VAL A 200 7.73 30.16 -5.11
N ASN A 201 6.46 30.46 -4.83
CA ASN A 201 5.98 31.83 -4.66
C ASN A 201 5.93 32.17 -3.17
N VAL A 202 6.39 33.36 -2.79
CA VAL A 202 6.40 33.81 -1.39
C VAL A 202 5.62 35.11 -1.19
N SER A 203 4.84 35.20 -0.11
CA SER A 203 4.07 36.40 0.21
C SER A 203 4.91 37.53 0.80
N ALA A 204 6.01 37.20 1.48
CA ALA A 204 7.04 38.13 1.91
C ALA A 204 8.27 37.95 1.00
N PRO A 205 8.53 38.86 0.04
CA PRO A 205 9.64 38.71 -0.89
C PRO A 205 11.00 38.60 -0.16
N ALA A 206 11.87 37.74 -0.67
CA ALA A 206 13.22 37.58 -0.12
C ALA A 206 14.07 38.83 -0.40
N ASP A 207 14.90 39.24 0.54
CA ASP A 207 15.84 40.36 0.34
C ASP A 207 16.95 39.97 -0.66
N VAL A 208 17.32 38.68 -0.65
CA VAL A 208 18.33 38.11 -1.54
C VAL A 208 17.89 36.71 -1.97
N VAL A 209 18.05 36.41 -3.27
CA VAL A 209 18.04 35.03 -3.80
C VAL A 209 19.48 34.61 -4.04
N ASP A 210 20.00 33.73 -3.19
CA ASP A 210 21.40 33.28 -3.19
C ASP A 210 21.49 31.86 -3.78
N GLY A 211 21.73 31.78 -5.09
CA GLY A 211 21.59 30.52 -5.83
C GLY A 211 20.13 30.07 -5.85
N ASP A 212 19.85 28.97 -5.15
CA ASP A 212 18.49 28.42 -4.99
C ASP A 212 17.90 28.74 -3.58
N ASP A 213 18.57 29.56 -2.78
CA ASP A 213 18.16 29.90 -1.41
C ASP A 213 17.41 31.24 -1.37
N LEU A 214 16.30 31.27 -0.62
CA LEU A 214 15.58 32.50 -0.29
C LEU A 214 16.05 33.03 1.07
N VAL A 215 16.50 34.28 1.12
CA VAL A 215 17.13 34.88 2.32
C VAL A 215 16.41 36.16 2.74
N TRP A 216 16.05 36.24 4.03
CA TRP A 216 15.46 37.41 4.66
C TRP A 216 16.36 37.92 5.80
N ASN A 217 16.72 39.20 5.76
CA ASN A 217 17.47 39.90 6.79
C ASN A 217 16.50 40.67 7.69
N LEU A 218 15.98 39.98 8.70
CA LEU A 218 14.90 40.49 9.54
C LEU A 218 15.43 41.34 10.69
N GLU A 219 14.90 42.56 10.84
CA GLU A 219 15.03 43.36 12.06
C GLU A 219 13.72 43.30 12.84
N LEU A 220 13.71 42.53 13.92
CA LEU A 220 12.51 42.29 14.72
C LEU A 220 12.54 43.17 15.98
N PRO A 221 11.52 44.01 16.23
CA PRO A 221 11.41 44.73 17.49
C PRO A 221 11.18 43.76 18.67
N PRO A 222 11.27 44.23 19.92
CA PRO A 222 10.85 43.43 21.07
C PRO A 222 9.43 42.90 20.86
N ARG A 223 9.24 41.58 20.97
CA ARG A 223 7.96 40.89 20.67
C ARG A 223 7.48 41.00 19.22
N GLY A 224 8.36 41.38 18.30
CA GLY A 224 8.07 41.46 16.87
C GLY A 224 7.73 40.11 16.25
N GLU A 225 6.94 40.15 15.19
CA GLU A 225 6.44 38.99 14.47
C GLU A 225 6.76 39.13 12.98
N TRP A 226 6.96 37.99 12.32
CA TRP A 226 7.14 37.89 10.87
C TRP A 226 6.42 36.65 10.36
N THR A 227 5.75 36.78 9.22
CA THR A 227 5.01 35.68 8.59
C THR A 227 5.30 35.66 7.10
N CYS A 228 5.47 34.47 6.54
CA CYS A 228 5.56 34.25 5.11
C CYS A 228 4.73 33.03 4.71
N GLU A 229 3.96 33.17 3.64
CA GLU A 229 3.24 32.08 3.00
C GLU A 229 3.99 31.66 1.74
N PHE A 230 4.08 30.36 1.54
CA PHE A 230 4.74 29.69 0.42
C PHE A 230 3.66 28.98 -0.38
N ASN A 231 3.52 29.33 -1.65
CA ASN A 231 2.60 28.68 -2.58
C ASN A 231 3.40 28.02 -3.70
N VAL A 232 3.39 26.69 -3.73
CA VAL A 232 4.22 25.85 -4.60
C VAL A 232 3.36 25.00 -5.53
N PRO A 233 2.96 25.52 -6.70
CA PRO A 233 2.33 24.73 -7.74
C PRO A 233 3.29 23.73 -8.39
N LEU A 234 2.70 22.68 -8.95
CA LEU A 234 3.38 21.60 -9.65
C LEU A 234 2.88 21.54 -11.08
N LYS A 235 3.78 21.33 -12.02
CA LYS A 235 3.44 21.14 -13.43
C LYS A 235 4.15 19.91 -13.96
N LEU A 236 3.37 18.99 -14.53
CA LEU A 236 3.85 17.76 -15.15
C LEU A 236 3.21 17.62 -16.54
N GLY A 237 4.03 17.74 -17.59
CA GLY A 237 3.53 17.85 -18.96
C GLY A 237 2.51 19.00 -19.11
N PRO A 238 1.31 18.75 -19.66
CA PRO A 238 0.28 19.76 -19.82
C PRO A 238 -0.52 20.05 -18.54
N ALA A 239 -0.41 19.21 -17.50
CA ALA A 239 -1.18 19.37 -16.27
C ALA A 239 -0.49 20.38 -15.35
N GLU A 240 -1.22 21.40 -14.92
CA GLU A 240 -0.81 22.36 -13.91
C GLU A 240 -1.71 22.21 -12.69
N LEU A 241 -1.08 21.99 -11.53
CA LEU A 241 -1.70 21.70 -10.27
C LEU A 241 -1.38 22.83 -9.29
N GLN A 242 -2.43 23.36 -8.67
CA GLN A 242 -2.34 24.46 -7.71
C GLN A 242 -2.61 23.92 -6.30
N PRO A 243 -1.90 24.40 -5.27
CA PRO A 243 -2.24 24.06 -3.89
C PRO A 243 -3.70 24.36 -3.59
N ILE A 244 -4.39 23.41 -2.95
CA ILE A 244 -5.83 23.49 -2.66
C ILE A 244 -6.13 23.70 -1.17
N HIS A 245 -5.16 23.50 -0.29
CA HIS A 245 -5.31 23.61 1.17
C HIS A 245 -4.45 24.76 1.69
N HIS A 246 -5.03 25.65 2.50
CA HIS A 246 -4.33 26.83 3.01
C HIS A 246 -4.41 26.99 4.53
N ASP A 247 -5.39 26.39 5.18
CA ASP A 247 -5.56 26.36 6.63
C ASP A 247 -6.08 25.00 7.14
N PHE A 248 -6.05 24.80 8.46
CA PHE A 248 -6.57 23.59 9.08
C PHE A 248 -8.08 23.50 8.97
N GLY A 249 -8.57 22.33 8.55
CA GLY A 249 -9.99 22.13 8.32
C GLY A 249 -10.52 22.85 7.09
N ASP A 250 -9.64 23.39 6.22
CA ASP A 250 -10.05 23.83 4.89
C ASP A 250 -10.71 22.68 4.14
N VAL A 251 -11.93 22.94 3.69
CA VAL A 251 -12.63 22.15 2.69
C VAL A 251 -12.72 23.05 1.46
N SER A 252 -11.58 23.43 0.91
CA SER A 252 -11.49 24.51 -0.06
C SER A 252 -11.94 24.07 -1.45
N GLY A 253 -13.24 24.30 -1.70
CA GLY A 253 -13.90 24.27 -3.01
C GLY A 253 -15.42 24.44 -2.85
N PRO A 254 -16.15 25.12 -3.77
CA PRO A 254 -17.61 25.10 -3.74
C PRO A 254 -18.10 23.64 -3.84
N PRO A 255 -19.24 23.26 -3.23
CA PRO A 255 -19.74 21.89 -3.27
C PRO A 255 -20.24 21.55 -4.68
N LYS A 256 -19.34 21.26 -5.61
CA LYS A 256 -19.64 20.27 -6.63
C LYS A 256 -19.78 18.98 -5.87
N GLN A 257 -21.00 18.45 -5.74
CA GLN A 257 -21.34 17.14 -5.16
C GLN A 257 -20.10 16.30 -4.77
N ASP A 258 -19.52 16.61 -3.61
CA ASP A 258 -18.20 16.11 -3.29
C ASP A 258 -18.34 14.61 -2.97
N PRO A 259 -17.61 13.71 -3.67
CA PRO A 259 -17.64 12.28 -3.39
C PRO A 259 -17.32 11.95 -1.92
N ILE A 260 -16.55 12.79 -1.20
CA ILE A 260 -16.25 12.61 0.23
C ILE A 260 -17.47 12.95 1.08
N SER A 261 -18.19 14.01 0.75
CA SER A 261 -19.45 14.37 1.40
C SER A 261 -20.53 13.31 1.14
N GLN A 262 -20.66 12.83 -0.10
CA GLN A 262 -21.53 11.68 -0.41
C GLN A 262 -21.07 10.42 0.33
N TRP A 263 -19.78 10.09 0.35
CA TRP A 263 -19.26 8.95 1.10
C TRP A 263 -19.54 9.07 2.60
N ARG A 264 -19.36 10.26 3.20
CA ARG A 264 -19.68 10.54 4.62
C ARG A 264 -21.16 10.33 4.93
N GLU A 265 -22.05 10.74 4.03
CA GLU A 265 -23.49 10.54 4.19
C GLU A 265 -23.90 9.07 3.99
N GLN A 266 -23.23 8.38 3.07
CA GLN A 266 -23.57 7.03 2.62
C GLN A 266 -22.86 5.91 3.39
N ARG A 267 -21.82 6.21 4.18
CA ARG A 267 -21.03 5.21 4.91
C ARG A 267 -21.82 4.53 6.04
N PRO A 268 -21.53 3.25 6.32
CA PRO A 268 -21.99 2.61 7.54
C PRO A 268 -21.48 3.35 8.78
N GLN A 269 -22.28 3.34 9.84
CA GLN A 269 -21.92 3.86 11.14
C GLN A 269 -21.46 2.71 12.03
N PHE A 270 -20.24 2.78 12.53
CA PHE A 270 -19.65 1.76 13.37
C PHE A 270 -19.65 2.20 14.84
N GLU A 271 -20.21 1.37 15.70
CA GLU A 271 -20.23 1.54 17.16
C GLU A 271 -19.72 0.26 17.83
N THR A 272 -18.98 0.43 18.92
CA THR A 272 -18.52 -0.68 19.75
C THR A 272 -18.28 -0.23 21.18
N ASP A 273 -18.38 -1.14 22.13
CA ASP A 273 -18.06 -0.88 23.54
C ASP A 273 -16.54 -0.80 23.77
N SER A 274 -15.72 -1.36 22.86
CA SER A 274 -14.26 -1.27 22.93
C SER A 274 -13.72 0.06 22.43
N TYR A 275 -13.09 0.83 23.32
CA TYR A 275 -12.41 2.06 22.95
C TYR A 275 -11.30 1.82 21.93
N LEU A 276 -10.52 0.74 22.11
CA LEU A 276 -9.42 0.39 21.22
C LEU A 276 -9.91 0.11 19.80
N LEU A 277 -10.89 -0.79 19.64
CA LEU A 277 -11.44 -1.11 18.32
C LEU A 277 -12.05 0.14 17.66
N ARG A 278 -12.73 1.00 18.43
CA ARG A 278 -13.26 2.26 17.91
C ARG A 278 -12.15 3.15 17.34
N GLN A 279 -11.04 3.35 18.05
CA GLN A 279 -9.93 4.18 17.56
C GLN A 279 -9.29 3.57 16.30
N VAL A 280 -9.07 2.26 16.28
CA VAL A 280 -8.50 1.56 15.12
C VAL A 280 -9.38 1.71 13.88
N ILE A 281 -10.70 1.54 14.00
CA ILE A 281 -11.63 1.68 12.87
C ILE A 281 -11.72 3.13 12.38
N VAL A 282 -11.73 4.10 13.30
CA VAL A 282 -11.69 5.54 12.95
C VAL A 282 -10.40 5.89 12.20
N GLN A 283 -9.26 5.40 12.69
CA GLN A 283 -7.97 5.63 12.06
C GLN A 283 -7.90 4.95 10.68
N SER A 284 -8.38 3.71 10.57
CA SER A 284 -8.46 2.98 9.30
C SER A 284 -9.29 3.72 8.25
N ALA A 285 -10.43 4.28 8.65
CA ALA A 285 -11.27 5.08 7.75
C ALA A 285 -10.59 6.38 7.29
N ARG A 286 -9.78 7.02 8.15
CA ARG A 286 -8.98 8.20 7.77
C ARG A 286 -7.87 7.84 6.79
N ASP A 287 -7.21 6.71 7.00
CA ASP A 287 -6.10 6.25 6.17
C ASP A 287 -6.58 5.80 4.77
N LEU A 288 -7.74 5.12 4.68
CA LEU A 288 -8.36 4.81 3.37
C LEU A 288 -8.73 6.08 2.60
N LEU A 289 -9.19 7.12 3.30
CA LEU A 289 -9.50 8.41 2.68
C LEU A 289 -8.23 9.11 2.20
N ALA A 290 -7.15 9.05 2.99
CA ALA A 290 -5.86 9.63 2.63
C ALA A 290 -5.28 8.96 1.37
N LEU A 291 -5.41 7.64 1.28
CA LEU A 291 -4.92 6.84 0.15
C LEU A 291 -5.85 6.88 -1.07
N LYS A 292 -6.91 7.69 -1.06
CA LYS A 292 -7.88 7.73 -2.17
C LYS A 292 -7.23 8.24 -3.46
N LEU A 293 -7.33 7.46 -4.53
CA LEU A 293 -7.07 7.89 -5.90
C LEU A 293 -8.40 7.99 -6.65
N GLU A 294 -8.66 9.14 -7.26
CA GLU A 294 -9.78 9.33 -8.17
C GLU A 294 -9.28 9.11 -9.60
N ALA A 295 -9.96 8.23 -10.33
CA ALA A 295 -9.71 8.01 -11.74
C ALA A 295 -10.98 8.30 -12.54
N ALA A 296 -10.85 9.19 -13.54
CA ALA A 296 -11.90 9.47 -14.50
C ALA A 296 -11.77 8.49 -15.68
N GLN A 297 -12.85 7.80 -16.04
CA GLN A 297 -12.87 6.87 -17.17
C GLN A 297 -14.21 6.90 -17.90
N ASP A 298 -14.23 7.29 -19.18
CA ASP A 298 -15.42 7.22 -20.06
C ASP A 298 -16.70 7.73 -19.38
N ASP A 299 -16.59 8.91 -18.74
CA ASP A 299 -17.63 9.56 -17.91
C ASP A 299 -17.99 8.87 -16.57
N VAL A 300 -17.37 7.74 -16.24
CA VAL A 300 -17.43 7.07 -14.93
C VAL A 300 -16.26 7.49 -14.05
N GLN A 301 -16.56 8.16 -12.93
CA GLN A 301 -15.58 8.39 -11.87
C GLN A 301 -15.48 7.14 -11.00
N VAL A 302 -14.28 6.58 -10.87
CA VAL A 302 -14.01 5.45 -9.97
C VAL A 302 -13.04 5.87 -8.88
N VAL A 303 -13.18 5.21 -7.73
CA VAL A 303 -12.33 5.42 -6.56
C VAL A 303 -11.58 4.14 -6.27
N VAL A 304 -10.25 4.22 -6.22
CA VAL A 304 -9.35 3.11 -5.87
C VAL A 304 -8.35 3.58 -4.82
N PRO A 305 -7.86 2.70 -3.93
CA PRO A 305 -6.78 3.07 -3.03
C PRO A 305 -5.43 3.07 -3.75
N ALA A 306 -4.58 4.04 -3.44
CA ALA A 306 -3.14 3.91 -3.56
C ALA A 306 -2.64 2.81 -2.62
N ALA A 307 -1.62 2.04 -3.02
CA ALA A 307 -1.09 0.95 -2.20
C ALA A 307 -0.49 1.43 -0.88
N GLY A 308 0.31 2.50 -0.86
CA GLY A 308 0.90 2.97 0.40
C GLY A 308 1.94 4.07 0.26
N LEU A 309 2.14 4.78 1.36
CA LEU A 309 3.12 5.86 1.48
C LEU A 309 4.45 5.33 2.03
N PRO A 310 5.62 5.75 1.52
CA PRO A 310 5.82 6.81 0.51
C PRO A 310 5.91 6.34 -0.95
N TRP A 311 6.17 5.06 -1.20
CA TRP A 311 6.65 4.62 -2.51
C TRP A 311 5.56 4.10 -3.46
N PHE A 312 4.34 3.92 -2.99
CA PHE A 312 3.30 3.18 -3.71
C PHE A 312 2.00 4.00 -3.84
N LEU A 313 2.10 5.32 -4.05
CA LEU A 313 0.96 6.22 -4.27
C LEU A 313 0.40 6.17 -5.71
N THR A 314 0.07 4.96 -6.16
CA THR A 314 -0.49 4.69 -7.48
C THR A 314 -1.34 3.41 -7.45
N LEU A 315 -1.95 3.07 -8.59
CA LEU A 315 -2.71 1.83 -8.75
C LEU A 315 -1.78 0.60 -8.73
N PHE A 316 -1.98 -0.23 -7.71
CA PHE A 316 -1.39 -1.56 -7.56
C PHE A 316 -2.51 -2.60 -7.58
N GLY A 317 -2.42 -3.58 -8.49
CA GLY A 317 -3.50 -4.53 -8.72
C GLY A 317 -3.84 -5.33 -7.49
N ARG A 318 -2.87 -6.08 -6.96
CA ARG A 318 -3.06 -6.96 -5.80
C ARG A 318 -3.48 -6.20 -4.54
N ASP A 319 -2.76 -5.13 -4.19
CA ASP A 319 -3.07 -4.30 -3.01
C ASP A 319 -4.49 -3.75 -3.07
N THR A 320 -4.89 -3.24 -4.24
CA THR A 320 -6.24 -2.74 -4.50
C THR A 320 -7.29 -3.83 -4.31
N LEU A 321 -7.06 -5.02 -4.88
CA LEU A 321 -8.00 -6.14 -4.81
C LEU A 321 -8.19 -6.66 -3.39
N ILE A 322 -7.10 -6.85 -2.64
CA ILE A 322 -7.14 -7.31 -1.24
C ILE A 322 -7.81 -6.26 -0.36
N THR A 323 -7.45 -4.98 -0.52
CA THR A 323 -8.06 -3.88 0.24
C THR A 323 -9.56 -3.78 -0.03
N ALA A 324 -9.95 -3.91 -1.31
CA ALA A 324 -11.36 -3.93 -1.70
C ALA A 324 -12.12 -5.12 -1.07
N TYR A 325 -11.51 -6.31 -1.05
CA TYR A 325 -12.10 -7.48 -0.40
C TYR A 325 -12.26 -7.27 1.11
N GLN A 326 -11.24 -6.75 1.79
CA GLN A 326 -11.25 -6.47 3.22
C GLN A 326 -12.30 -5.43 3.62
N THR A 327 -12.66 -4.52 2.72
CA THR A 327 -13.54 -3.38 3.00
C THR A 327 -14.97 -3.54 2.47
N VAL A 328 -15.25 -4.55 1.63
CA VAL A 328 -16.53 -4.71 0.94
C VAL A 328 -17.74 -4.75 1.89
N SER A 329 -17.58 -5.34 3.09
CA SER A 329 -18.63 -5.40 4.12
C SER A 329 -18.94 -4.04 4.75
N PHE A 330 -18.14 -3.01 4.48
CA PHE A 330 -18.39 -1.62 4.88
C PHE A 330 -18.81 -0.74 3.70
N GLY A 331 -19.01 -1.32 2.53
CA GLY A 331 -19.52 -0.64 1.35
C GLY A 331 -18.82 -1.10 0.07
N PRO A 332 -19.55 -1.31 -1.02
CA PRO A 332 -18.99 -1.93 -2.23
C PRO A 332 -18.27 -0.93 -3.17
N LEU A 333 -18.10 0.33 -2.76
CA LEU A 333 -17.58 1.40 -3.64
C LEU A 333 -16.14 1.13 -4.10
N LEU A 334 -15.24 0.77 -3.17
CA LEU A 334 -13.85 0.46 -3.50
C LEU A 334 -13.74 -0.80 -4.36
N ALA A 335 -14.54 -1.83 -4.06
CA ALA A 335 -14.60 -3.04 -4.87
C ALA A 335 -15.06 -2.76 -6.31
N ARG A 336 -16.13 -1.97 -6.48
CA ARG A 336 -16.59 -1.53 -7.80
C ARG A 336 -15.50 -0.78 -8.56
N GLY A 337 -14.83 0.17 -7.89
CA GLY A 337 -13.76 0.96 -8.50
C GLY A 337 -12.57 0.11 -8.92
N ALA A 338 -12.14 -0.81 -8.05
CA ALA A 338 -11.07 -1.76 -8.31
C ALA A 338 -11.36 -2.63 -9.54
N LEU A 339 -12.57 -3.20 -9.62
CA LEU A 339 -12.97 -4.08 -10.72
C LEU A 339 -12.93 -3.37 -12.07
N ILE A 340 -13.52 -2.17 -12.15
CA ILE A 340 -13.57 -1.36 -13.38
C ILE A 340 -12.17 -0.89 -13.78
N ALA A 341 -11.40 -0.35 -12.83
CA ALA A 341 -10.09 0.21 -13.10
C ALA A 341 -9.11 -0.85 -13.62
N LEU A 342 -9.09 -2.05 -13.00
CA LEU A 342 -8.18 -3.12 -13.40
C LEU A 342 -8.61 -3.81 -14.70
N ALA A 343 -9.91 -3.99 -14.93
CA ALA A 343 -10.42 -4.57 -16.18
C ALA A 343 -10.00 -3.76 -17.42
N ARG A 344 -9.90 -2.43 -17.30
CA ARG A 344 -9.44 -1.55 -18.38
C ARG A 344 -8.01 -1.86 -18.84
N PHE A 345 -7.15 -2.20 -17.90
CA PHE A 345 -5.74 -2.45 -18.13
C PHE A 345 -5.44 -3.95 -18.16
N GLN A 346 -6.46 -4.81 -18.30
CA GLN A 346 -6.25 -6.24 -18.51
C GLN A 346 -5.42 -6.43 -19.78
N GLY A 347 -4.36 -7.24 -19.70
CA GLY A 347 -3.43 -7.48 -20.78
C GLY A 347 -4.14 -8.03 -22.01
N THR A 348 -3.69 -7.60 -23.19
CA THR A 348 -4.28 -8.01 -24.48
C THR A 348 -3.24 -8.58 -25.45
N GLU A 349 -1.95 -8.39 -25.14
CA GLU A 349 -0.85 -8.87 -25.96
C GLU A 349 0.20 -9.60 -25.13
N ARG A 350 1.25 -10.09 -25.79
CA ARG A 350 2.43 -10.68 -25.14
C ARG A 350 3.57 -9.68 -25.23
N ASP A 351 3.95 -9.10 -24.09
CA ASP A 351 5.10 -8.20 -23.97
C ASP A 351 6.00 -8.69 -22.83
N ASP A 352 7.14 -9.30 -23.20
CA ASP A 352 8.11 -9.83 -22.26
C ASP A 352 8.71 -8.74 -21.36
N PHE A 353 8.87 -7.51 -21.85
CA PHE A 353 9.43 -6.43 -21.05
C PHE A 353 8.49 -6.03 -19.92
N ARG A 354 7.18 -6.01 -20.19
CA ARG A 354 6.14 -5.69 -19.21
C ARG A 354 5.61 -6.89 -18.43
N ASP A 355 6.08 -8.10 -18.73
CA ASP A 355 5.50 -9.37 -18.25
C ASP A 355 4.01 -9.54 -18.65
N GLU A 356 3.58 -8.87 -19.73
CA GLU A 356 2.18 -8.87 -20.17
C GLU A 356 1.83 -10.20 -20.86
N GLU A 357 0.66 -10.72 -20.50
CA GLU A 357 0.02 -11.83 -21.18
C GLU A 357 -1.48 -11.51 -21.36
N PRO A 358 -2.11 -11.99 -22.46
CA PRO A 358 -3.54 -11.81 -22.65
C PRO A 358 -4.36 -12.32 -21.47
N GLY A 359 -5.26 -11.49 -20.95
CA GLY A 359 -6.13 -11.79 -19.82
C GLY A 359 -5.55 -11.47 -18.44
N LYS A 360 -4.27 -11.14 -18.35
CA LYS A 360 -3.57 -10.87 -17.08
C LYS A 360 -3.90 -9.48 -16.52
N MET A 361 -4.13 -9.37 -15.21
CA MET A 361 -4.28 -8.06 -14.54
C MET A 361 -2.91 -7.48 -14.17
N LEU A 362 -2.78 -6.15 -14.19
CA LEU A 362 -1.51 -5.48 -13.89
C LEU A 362 -1.08 -5.65 -12.42
N HIS A 363 0.23 -5.64 -12.21
CA HIS A 363 0.88 -5.50 -10.91
C HIS A 363 0.84 -4.05 -10.44
N GLU A 364 1.35 -3.11 -11.25
CA GLU A 364 1.34 -1.68 -10.92
C GLU A 364 1.36 -0.78 -12.16
N LEU A 365 0.94 0.47 -11.98
CA LEU A 365 0.92 1.53 -13.00
C LEU A 365 1.68 2.77 -12.51
N ARG A 366 2.72 3.21 -13.22
CA ARG A 366 3.63 4.30 -12.84
C ARG A 366 3.70 5.36 -13.91
N ALA A 367 3.90 6.61 -13.50
CA ALA A 367 3.90 7.76 -14.41
C ALA A 367 5.20 8.60 -14.40
N GLY A 368 6.26 8.10 -13.77
CA GLY A 368 7.55 8.78 -13.73
C GLY A 368 8.25 8.87 -15.10
N GLU A 369 9.31 9.66 -15.17
CA GLU A 369 10.13 9.86 -16.38
C GLU A 369 10.58 8.52 -16.98
N LEU A 370 11.09 7.61 -16.15
CA LEU A 370 11.70 6.36 -16.63
C LEU A 370 10.68 5.43 -17.27
N THR A 371 9.43 5.45 -16.80
CA THR A 371 8.36 4.60 -17.34
C THR A 371 7.71 5.23 -18.57
N GLN A 372 7.60 6.56 -18.62
CA GLN A 372 7.13 7.26 -19.82
C GLN A 372 8.09 7.11 -21.01
N LEU A 373 9.41 7.06 -20.75
CA LEU A 373 10.42 6.85 -21.78
C LEU A 373 10.63 5.36 -22.14
N GLY A 374 9.89 4.43 -21.51
CA GLY A 374 10.02 3.00 -21.77
C GLY A 374 11.32 2.36 -21.25
N ILE A 375 12.06 3.05 -20.39
CA ILE A 375 13.28 2.54 -19.73
C ILE A 375 12.90 1.53 -18.64
N LYS A 376 11.74 1.72 -18.01
CA LYS A 376 11.17 0.89 -16.95
C LYS A 376 9.83 0.29 -17.39
N PRO A 377 9.51 -0.97 -17.02
CA PRO A 377 8.33 -1.66 -17.54
C PRO A 377 6.99 -1.25 -16.89
N HIS A 378 6.99 -0.34 -15.91
CA HIS A 378 5.86 -0.08 -15.01
C HIS A 378 4.74 0.80 -15.58
N ASN A 379 4.50 0.81 -16.89
CA ASN A 379 3.41 1.59 -17.49
C ASN A 379 2.64 0.84 -18.61
N PRO A 380 1.75 -0.10 -18.26
CA PRO A 380 1.66 -0.83 -16.97
C PRO A 380 2.64 -2.02 -16.90
N TYR A 381 2.94 -2.50 -15.68
CA TYR A 381 3.70 -3.74 -15.45
C TYR A 381 2.79 -4.86 -14.94
N TYR A 382 3.02 -6.10 -15.40
CA TYR A 382 2.17 -7.27 -15.15
C TYR A 382 2.89 -8.39 -14.37
N GLY A 383 3.93 -8.08 -13.59
CA GLY A 383 4.66 -9.04 -12.76
C GLY A 383 3.91 -9.52 -11.52
N THR A 384 2.67 -10.00 -11.69
CA THR A 384 1.80 -10.57 -10.65
C THR A 384 1.13 -11.82 -11.19
N ALA A 385 1.13 -12.91 -10.44
CA ALA A 385 0.42 -14.13 -10.79
C ALA A 385 -0.90 -14.29 -10.02
N ASP A 386 -1.10 -13.52 -8.95
CA ASP A 386 -2.26 -13.58 -8.08
C ASP A 386 -3.37 -12.57 -8.45
N ALA A 387 -3.02 -11.39 -9.00
CA ALA A 387 -4.00 -10.32 -9.24
C ALA A 387 -5.15 -10.72 -10.19
N THR A 388 -4.86 -11.45 -11.26
CA THR A 388 -5.89 -11.93 -12.21
C THR A 388 -6.94 -12.80 -11.51
N ILE A 389 -6.48 -13.67 -10.62
CA ILE A 389 -7.32 -14.62 -9.89
C ILE A 389 -8.09 -13.92 -8.78
N LEU A 390 -7.41 -13.03 -8.04
CA LEU A 390 -8.02 -12.18 -7.00
C LEU A 390 -9.10 -11.26 -7.58
N TRP A 391 -8.97 -10.82 -8.82
CA TRP A 391 -9.99 -10.02 -9.51
C TRP A 391 -11.29 -10.80 -9.72
N LEU A 392 -11.19 -12.09 -10.10
CA LEU A 392 -12.35 -12.98 -10.20
C LEU A 392 -13.02 -13.22 -8.83
N ILE A 393 -12.21 -13.44 -7.79
CA ILE A 393 -12.69 -13.60 -6.41
C ILE A 393 -13.45 -12.34 -5.96
N LEU A 394 -12.86 -11.17 -6.17
CA LEU A 394 -13.47 -9.89 -5.81
C LEU A 394 -14.74 -9.63 -6.62
N LEU A 395 -14.83 -10.01 -7.89
CA LEU A 395 -16.04 -9.80 -8.71
C LEU A 395 -17.23 -10.55 -8.13
N SER A 396 -17.05 -11.83 -7.76
CA SER A 396 -18.08 -12.62 -7.09
C SER A 396 -18.43 -12.04 -5.72
N GLU A 397 -17.42 -11.69 -4.91
CA GLU A 397 -17.64 -11.09 -3.61
C GLU A 397 -18.43 -9.78 -3.74
N TYR A 398 -18.04 -8.89 -4.65
CA TYR A 398 -18.74 -7.66 -4.95
C TYR A 398 -20.20 -7.91 -5.35
N TRP A 399 -20.45 -8.89 -6.23
CA TRP A 399 -21.81 -9.25 -6.65
C TRP A 399 -22.63 -9.77 -5.47
N ARG A 400 -22.07 -10.64 -4.62
CA ARG A 400 -22.72 -11.12 -3.40
C ARG A 400 -23.14 -9.99 -2.46
N TRP A 401 -22.38 -8.90 -2.38
CA TRP A 401 -22.73 -7.76 -1.54
C TRP A 401 -23.65 -6.74 -2.23
N SER A 402 -23.53 -6.56 -3.54
CA SER A 402 -24.22 -5.49 -4.27
C SER A 402 -25.50 -5.93 -5.00
N ALA A 403 -25.58 -7.19 -5.42
CA ALA A 403 -26.50 -7.71 -6.43
C ALA A 403 -26.48 -6.89 -7.75
N ASP A 404 -25.33 -6.29 -8.10
CA ASP A 404 -25.15 -5.54 -9.35
C ASP A 404 -24.87 -6.49 -10.52
N ASP A 405 -25.95 -7.09 -11.03
CA ASP A 405 -25.94 -7.96 -12.21
C ASP A 405 -25.37 -7.25 -13.46
N ASP A 406 -25.67 -5.95 -13.61
CA ASP A 406 -25.30 -5.18 -14.80
C ASP A 406 -23.79 -5.02 -14.91
N LEU A 407 -23.10 -4.75 -13.79
CA LEU A 407 -21.64 -4.71 -13.78
C LEU A 407 -21.02 -6.07 -14.10
N VAL A 408 -21.55 -7.16 -13.53
CA VAL A 408 -21.02 -8.50 -13.82
C VAL A 408 -21.18 -8.86 -15.30
N ARG A 409 -22.33 -8.53 -15.89
CA ARG A 409 -22.59 -8.77 -17.32
C ARG A 409 -21.69 -7.92 -18.21
N SER A 410 -21.43 -6.66 -17.85
CA SER A 410 -20.56 -5.79 -18.65
C SER A 410 -19.09 -6.23 -18.61
N LEU A 411 -18.67 -6.92 -17.55
CA LEU A 411 -17.32 -7.47 -17.37
C LEU A 411 -17.17 -8.92 -17.87
N ARG A 412 -18.17 -9.48 -18.57
CA ARG A 412 -18.18 -10.87 -19.03
C ARG A 412 -16.94 -11.25 -19.85
N ASP A 413 -16.52 -10.38 -20.77
CA ASP A 413 -15.36 -10.68 -21.63
C ASP A 413 -14.05 -10.63 -20.84
N ASN A 414 -13.95 -9.74 -19.84
CA ASN A 414 -12.82 -9.72 -18.91
C ASN A 414 -12.74 -11.00 -18.08
N VAL A 415 -13.89 -11.52 -17.61
CA VAL A 415 -13.98 -12.82 -16.90
C VAL A 415 -13.46 -13.94 -17.77
N ARG A 416 -13.90 -14.01 -19.04
CA ARG A 416 -13.43 -15.03 -19.99
C ARG A 416 -11.93 -14.93 -20.22
N ALA A 417 -11.41 -13.74 -20.47
CA ALA A 417 -9.99 -13.52 -20.66
C ALA A 417 -9.16 -13.89 -19.42
N ALA A 418 -9.66 -13.62 -18.21
CA ALA A 418 -8.98 -14.01 -16.97
C ALA A 418 -8.97 -15.53 -16.76
N LEU A 419 -10.06 -16.24 -17.06
CA LEU A 419 -10.09 -17.71 -17.04
C LEU A 419 -9.16 -18.31 -18.11
N ASP A 420 -9.19 -17.75 -19.32
CA ASP A 420 -8.31 -18.17 -20.41
C ASP A 420 -6.82 -17.94 -20.05
N TRP A 421 -6.51 -16.88 -19.29
CA TRP A 421 -5.17 -16.68 -18.74
C TRP A 421 -4.78 -17.79 -17.77
N ILE A 422 -5.65 -18.13 -16.80
CA ILE A 422 -5.40 -19.21 -15.84
C ILE A 422 -5.08 -20.52 -16.58
N ASP A 423 -5.91 -20.89 -17.56
CA ASP A 423 -5.82 -22.19 -18.22
C ASP A 423 -4.71 -22.27 -19.28
N ASN A 424 -4.31 -21.16 -19.93
CA ASN A 424 -3.35 -21.20 -21.06
C ASN A 424 -2.00 -20.51 -20.82
N TYR A 425 -1.92 -19.65 -19.81
CA TYR A 425 -0.73 -18.83 -19.51
C TYR A 425 -0.22 -19.04 -18.09
N GLY A 426 -1.15 -19.20 -17.15
CA GLY A 426 -0.87 -19.55 -15.76
C GLY A 426 -0.32 -20.98 -15.64
N ASP A 427 -0.98 -21.95 -16.26
CA ASP A 427 -0.50 -23.34 -16.35
C ASP A 427 0.49 -23.52 -17.52
N ARG A 428 1.75 -23.17 -17.27
CA ARG A 428 2.77 -23.04 -18.33
C ARG A 428 3.23 -24.37 -18.90
N ASP A 429 3.17 -25.44 -18.11
CA ASP A 429 3.62 -26.77 -18.50
C ASP A 429 2.51 -27.82 -18.55
N GLY A 430 1.26 -27.44 -18.26
CA GLY A 430 0.07 -28.26 -18.42
C GLY A 430 -0.12 -29.29 -17.31
N ASP A 431 0.52 -29.10 -16.16
CA ASP A 431 0.38 -30.00 -15.00
C ASP A 431 -0.83 -29.67 -14.11
N GLY A 432 -1.53 -28.58 -14.42
CA GLY A 432 -2.73 -28.14 -13.75
C GLY A 432 -2.49 -27.23 -12.56
N TYR A 433 -1.29 -26.64 -12.42
CA TYR A 433 -0.96 -25.60 -11.45
C TYR A 433 -0.62 -24.27 -12.12
N VAL A 434 -1.02 -23.16 -11.51
CA VAL A 434 -0.64 -21.82 -11.99
C VAL A 434 0.75 -21.47 -11.46
N GLU A 435 1.63 -21.11 -12.38
CA GLU A 435 3.03 -20.81 -12.13
C GLU A 435 3.41 -19.39 -12.54
N TYR A 436 4.50 -18.89 -11.97
CA TYR A 436 5.14 -17.66 -12.43
C TYR A 436 6.62 -17.83 -12.77
N GLN A 437 7.03 -17.06 -13.76
CA GLN A 437 8.42 -16.79 -14.12
C GLN A 437 8.44 -15.50 -14.91
N THR A 438 9.16 -14.49 -14.41
CA THR A 438 9.35 -13.25 -15.15
C THR A 438 10.10 -13.51 -16.45
N ARG A 439 9.65 -12.84 -17.51
CA ARG A 439 10.33 -12.74 -18.82
C ARG A 439 11.06 -11.41 -18.95
N SER A 440 10.78 -10.45 -18.07
CA SER A 440 11.39 -9.14 -18.07
C SER A 440 12.79 -9.17 -17.43
N PRO A 441 13.83 -8.60 -18.08
CA PRO A 441 15.15 -8.44 -17.46
C PRO A 441 15.13 -7.46 -16.26
N GLN A 442 14.04 -6.70 -16.11
CA GLN A 442 13.81 -5.75 -15.02
C GLN A 442 12.60 -6.12 -14.15
N GLY A 443 12.04 -7.31 -14.34
CA GLY A 443 10.87 -7.78 -13.62
C GLY A 443 11.19 -8.34 -12.23
N LEU A 444 10.14 -8.57 -11.46
CA LEU A 444 10.19 -9.20 -10.16
C LEU A 444 10.45 -10.70 -10.32
N GLY A 445 11.38 -11.24 -9.55
CA GLY A 445 11.68 -12.68 -9.56
C GLY A 445 10.56 -13.53 -8.96
N ASN A 446 9.97 -13.07 -7.87
CA ASN A 446 8.74 -13.62 -7.31
C ASN A 446 7.55 -12.75 -7.71
N GLN A 447 6.48 -13.36 -8.21
CA GLN A 447 5.26 -12.66 -8.66
C GLN A 447 4.03 -13.01 -7.81
N CYS A 448 4.22 -13.62 -6.64
CA CYS A 448 3.19 -13.79 -5.62
C CYS A 448 3.25 -12.66 -4.58
N TRP A 449 2.36 -12.68 -3.58
CA TRP A 449 2.32 -11.65 -2.53
C TRP A 449 3.64 -11.47 -1.76
N ARG A 450 4.49 -12.50 -1.70
CA ARG A 450 5.86 -12.43 -1.16
C ARG A 450 6.86 -12.16 -2.28
N ASP A 451 6.77 -10.98 -2.86
CA ASP A 451 7.46 -10.59 -4.10
C ASP A 451 8.94 -10.19 -3.95
N SER A 452 9.50 -10.23 -2.74
CA SER A 452 10.96 -10.07 -2.57
C SER A 452 11.70 -11.25 -3.21
N TRP A 453 12.91 -11.00 -3.72
CA TRP A 453 13.74 -12.02 -4.38
C TRP A 453 14.00 -13.28 -3.53
N ASP A 454 13.93 -13.17 -2.20
CA ASP A 454 14.11 -14.25 -1.22
C ASP A 454 12.81 -14.70 -0.54
N GLY A 455 11.66 -14.14 -0.94
CA GLY A 455 10.37 -14.36 -0.30
C GLY A 455 9.87 -15.81 -0.37
N VAL A 456 10.35 -16.59 -1.34
CA VAL A 456 10.06 -18.02 -1.49
C VAL A 456 11.38 -18.79 -1.51
N GLN A 457 11.59 -19.64 -0.51
CA GLN A 457 12.82 -20.43 -0.31
C GLN A 457 12.51 -21.78 0.34
N PHE A 458 13.40 -22.76 0.19
CA PHE A 458 13.35 -24.02 0.94
C PHE A 458 13.69 -23.79 2.42
N ALA A 459 13.35 -24.75 3.28
CA ALA A 459 13.57 -24.64 4.73
C ALA A 459 15.07 -24.48 5.09
N ASP A 460 15.97 -24.91 4.21
CA ASP A 460 17.41 -24.73 4.36
C ASP A 460 17.95 -23.37 3.89
N GLY A 461 17.08 -22.50 3.37
CA GLY A 461 17.40 -21.16 2.86
C GLY A 461 17.84 -21.13 1.39
N THR A 462 17.84 -22.26 0.68
CA THR A 462 18.15 -22.27 -0.75
C THR A 462 16.97 -21.74 -1.57
N LEU A 463 17.27 -21.07 -2.68
CA LEU A 463 16.24 -20.54 -3.57
C LEU A 463 15.75 -21.59 -4.58
N PRO A 464 14.44 -21.67 -4.83
CA PRO A 464 13.87 -22.53 -5.86
C PRO A 464 14.28 -22.10 -7.26
N VAL A 465 14.25 -23.07 -8.17
CA VAL A 465 14.37 -22.83 -9.61
C VAL A 465 13.01 -22.44 -10.19
N LEU A 466 13.00 -21.50 -11.12
CA LEU A 466 11.79 -21.08 -11.84
C LEU A 466 11.39 -22.11 -12.91
N PRO A 467 10.10 -22.18 -13.30
CA PRO A 467 8.95 -21.44 -12.74
C PRO A 467 8.50 -21.96 -11.36
N ILE A 468 7.70 -21.19 -10.62
CA ILE A 468 7.23 -21.57 -9.27
C ILE A 468 5.71 -21.54 -9.20
N ALA A 469 5.11 -22.59 -8.64
CA ALA A 469 3.69 -22.65 -8.26
C ALA A 469 3.52 -22.52 -6.75
N THR A 470 3.16 -21.34 -6.23
CA THR A 470 2.93 -21.15 -4.79
C THR A 470 1.54 -21.63 -4.36
N CYS A 471 1.42 -22.07 -3.11
CA CYS A 471 0.24 -22.75 -2.61
C CYS A 471 -0.98 -21.83 -2.51
N GLU A 472 -0.81 -20.58 -2.10
CA GLU A 472 -1.90 -19.62 -2.00
C GLU A 472 -2.51 -19.29 -3.36
N ILE A 473 -1.70 -19.24 -4.42
CA ILE A 473 -2.20 -19.03 -5.79
C ILE A 473 -3.12 -20.19 -6.18
N GLN A 474 -2.75 -21.44 -5.85
CA GLN A 474 -3.61 -22.59 -6.16
C GLN A 474 -4.92 -22.55 -5.36
N GLY A 475 -4.85 -22.14 -4.09
CA GLY A 475 -6.03 -21.83 -3.28
C GLY A 475 -6.91 -20.77 -3.94
N TYR A 476 -6.32 -19.68 -4.43
CA TYR A 476 -7.06 -18.64 -5.13
C TYR A 476 -7.68 -19.14 -6.43
N VAL A 477 -7.00 -19.97 -7.22
CA VAL A 477 -7.56 -20.55 -8.44
C VAL A 477 -8.78 -21.40 -8.10
N TYR A 478 -8.68 -22.24 -7.06
CA TYR A 478 -9.81 -23.01 -6.55
C TYR A 478 -10.99 -22.09 -6.20
N ASP A 479 -10.77 -21.07 -5.38
CA ASP A 479 -11.83 -20.15 -4.94
C ASP A 479 -12.42 -19.37 -6.13
N ALA A 480 -11.58 -18.86 -7.04
CA ALA A 480 -12.01 -18.17 -8.25
C ALA A 480 -12.90 -19.06 -9.14
N LYS A 481 -12.52 -20.33 -9.39
CA LYS A 481 -13.34 -21.24 -10.18
C LYS A 481 -14.69 -21.52 -9.51
N ARG A 482 -14.72 -21.70 -8.18
CA ARG A 482 -15.97 -21.86 -7.40
C ARG A 482 -16.88 -20.62 -7.48
N ARG A 483 -16.29 -19.44 -7.33
CA ARG A 483 -16.97 -18.14 -7.34
C ARG A 483 -17.47 -17.73 -8.71
N VAL A 484 -16.70 -17.98 -9.77
CA VAL A 484 -17.14 -17.69 -11.14
C VAL A 484 -18.22 -18.69 -11.56
N ALA A 485 -18.21 -19.93 -11.06
CA ALA A 485 -19.33 -20.86 -11.27
C ALA A 485 -20.64 -20.34 -10.65
N GLU A 486 -20.59 -19.64 -9.51
CA GLU A 486 -21.77 -18.96 -8.94
C GLU A 486 -22.23 -17.79 -9.82
N LEU A 487 -21.31 -16.97 -10.34
CA LEU A 487 -21.66 -15.92 -11.30
C LEU A 487 -22.25 -16.49 -12.61
N ALA A 488 -21.76 -17.65 -13.03
CA ALA A 488 -22.22 -18.41 -14.18
C ALA A 488 -23.67 -18.90 -14.00
N ASP A 489 -24.03 -19.42 -12.82
CA ASP A 489 -25.41 -19.76 -12.50
C ASP A 489 -26.33 -18.53 -12.36
N GLY A 490 -25.77 -17.40 -11.90
CA GLY A 490 -26.50 -16.14 -11.69
C GLY A 490 -26.46 -15.20 -12.91
N PRO A 491 -25.79 -14.04 -12.81
CA PRO A 491 -25.88 -12.94 -13.78
C PRO A 491 -25.31 -13.26 -15.17
N LEU A 492 -24.36 -14.20 -15.30
CA LEU A 492 -23.78 -14.56 -16.59
C LEU A 492 -24.66 -15.56 -17.36
N GLN A 493 -25.47 -16.36 -16.67
CA GLN A 493 -26.40 -17.35 -17.23
C GLN A 493 -25.71 -18.36 -18.17
N ASP A 494 -24.63 -18.98 -17.70
CA ASP A 494 -23.80 -19.94 -18.44
C ASP A 494 -23.63 -21.25 -17.64
N PRO A 495 -24.64 -22.15 -17.65
CA PRO A 495 -24.61 -23.37 -16.84
C PRO A 495 -23.53 -24.37 -17.26
N GLU A 496 -23.07 -24.32 -18.52
CA GLU A 496 -21.97 -25.16 -19.01
C GLU A 496 -20.65 -24.72 -18.37
N LEU A 497 -20.38 -23.41 -18.38
CA LEU A 497 -19.23 -22.84 -17.68
C LEU A 497 -19.28 -23.17 -16.18
N ALA A 498 -20.45 -23.04 -15.55
CA ALA A 498 -20.62 -23.36 -14.13
C ALA A 498 -20.25 -24.83 -13.82
N GLY A 499 -20.75 -25.77 -14.61
CA GLY A 499 -20.45 -27.20 -14.46
C GLY A 499 -18.97 -27.53 -14.66
N ARG A 500 -18.35 -26.93 -15.69
CA ARG A 500 -16.92 -27.08 -15.98
C ARG A 500 -16.05 -26.57 -14.83
N LEU A 501 -16.25 -25.33 -14.40
CA LEU A 501 -15.43 -24.71 -13.36
C LEU A 501 -15.54 -25.43 -12.00
N ARG A 502 -16.73 -25.95 -11.65
CA ARG A 502 -16.89 -26.78 -10.44
C ARG A 502 -16.11 -28.07 -10.50
N THR A 503 -16.10 -28.72 -11.66
CA THR A 503 -15.36 -29.96 -11.89
C THR A 503 -13.86 -29.72 -11.83
N GLU A 504 -13.37 -28.69 -12.52
CA GLU A 504 -11.97 -28.29 -12.50
C GLU A 504 -11.50 -27.88 -11.09
N ALA A 505 -12.32 -27.14 -10.34
CA ALA A 505 -12.02 -26.78 -8.95
C ALA A 505 -11.88 -28.01 -8.06
N GLU A 506 -12.78 -28.99 -8.18
CA GLU A 506 -12.70 -30.21 -7.37
C GLU A 506 -11.45 -31.04 -7.71
N GLN A 507 -11.14 -31.18 -8.99
CA GLN A 507 -9.91 -31.86 -9.43
C GLN A 507 -8.65 -31.15 -8.92
N LEU A 508 -8.62 -29.81 -8.94
CA LEU A 508 -7.52 -29.03 -8.37
C LEU A 508 -7.41 -29.26 -6.86
N ARG A 509 -8.54 -29.27 -6.12
CA ARG A 509 -8.57 -29.53 -4.68
C ARG A 509 -7.97 -30.89 -4.35
N GLU A 510 -8.34 -31.94 -5.07
CA GLU A 510 -7.80 -33.30 -4.89
C GLU A 510 -6.29 -33.37 -5.18
N ARG A 511 -5.85 -32.84 -6.34
CA ARG A 511 -4.42 -32.81 -6.71
C ARG A 511 -3.59 -32.01 -5.70
N PHE A 512 -4.02 -30.80 -5.36
CA PHE A 512 -3.35 -29.92 -4.39
C PHE A 512 -3.16 -30.60 -3.04
N ASN A 513 -4.22 -31.22 -2.49
CA ASN A 513 -4.12 -31.93 -1.21
C ASN A 513 -3.16 -33.14 -1.31
N ARG A 514 -2.98 -33.76 -2.47
CA ARG A 514 -1.98 -34.82 -2.63
C ARG A 514 -0.55 -34.26 -2.73
N ASP A 515 -0.34 -33.26 -3.58
CA ASP A 515 0.99 -32.89 -4.07
C ASP A 515 1.71 -31.85 -3.19
N PHE A 516 0.96 -31.03 -2.43
CA PHE A 516 1.54 -29.97 -1.59
C PHE A 516 1.66 -30.36 -0.12
N TRP A 517 1.12 -31.49 0.31
CA TRP A 517 1.15 -31.89 1.71
C TRP A 517 2.51 -32.46 2.11
N ILE A 518 3.03 -32.01 3.25
CA ILE A 518 4.25 -32.47 3.90
C ILE A 518 3.83 -33.07 5.25
N ASP A 519 4.11 -34.35 5.49
CA ASP A 519 3.78 -35.04 6.74
C ASP A 519 4.79 -34.76 7.86
N GLU A 520 6.02 -34.39 7.51
CA GLU A 520 7.07 -34.01 8.42
C GLU A 520 6.69 -32.79 9.29
N ARG A 521 7.40 -32.59 10.41
CA ARG A 521 7.19 -31.48 11.37
C ARG A 521 5.73 -31.31 11.83
N GLY A 522 4.99 -32.42 11.91
CA GLY A 522 3.61 -32.43 12.41
C GLY A 522 2.54 -32.09 11.38
N GLY A 523 2.89 -32.01 10.09
CA GLY A 523 1.96 -31.82 8.98
C GLY A 523 1.76 -30.35 8.62
N TYR A 524 1.94 -30.00 7.34
CA TYR A 524 1.65 -28.67 6.78
C TYR A 524 1.66 -28.73 5.24
N PHE A 525 1.29 -27.63 4.58
CA PHE A 525 1.42 -27.51 3.13
C PHE A 525 2.72 -26.79 2.78
N ALA A 526 3.44 -27.31 1.79
CA ALA A 526 4.57 -26.65 1.15
C ALA A 526 4.18 -25.24 0.68
N ILE A 527 5.10 -24.27 0.74
CA ILE A 527 4.83 -22.93 0.19
C ILE A 527 4.67 -22.97 -1.34
N GLY A 528 5.28 -23.94 -2.01
CA GLY A 528 5.14 -24.08 -3.45
C GLY A 528 5.76 -25.34 -4.02
N LEU A 529 5.67 -25.48 -5.34
CA LEU A 529 6.50 -26.37 -6.15
C LEU A 529 7.47 -25.53 -6.98
N ASP A 530 8.73 -25.97 -7.05
CA ASP A 530 9.72 -25.35 -7.94
C ASP A 530 9.62 -25.90 -9.38
N GLY A 531 10.48 -25.41 -10.28
CA GLY A 531 10.49 -25.84 -11.68
C GLY A 531 10.91 -27.30 -11.92
N ASP A 532 11.36 -28.02 -10.88
CA ASP A 532 11.57 -29.48 -10.90
C ASP A 532 10.40 -30.24 -10.25
N LYS A 533 9.33 -29.52 -9.90
CA LYS A 533 8.15 -30.01 -9.16
C LYS A 533 8.51 -30.56 -7.78
N ARG A 534 9.58 -30.05 -7.18
CA ARG A 534 9.93 -30.35 -5.79
C ARG A 534 9.13 -29.46 -4.86
N GLN A 535 8.64 -30.04 -3.76
CA GLN A 535 8.02 -29.29 -2.68
C GLN A 535 9.03 -28.32 -2.05
N ILE A 536 8.71 -27.03 -2.10
CA ILE A 536 9.42 -25.97 -1.39
C ILE A 536 8.94 -26.02 0.06
N ASP A 537 9.77 -26.61 0.93
CA ASP A 537 9.40 -27.17 2.23
C ASP A 537 9.48 -26.20 3.42
N SER A 538 9.63 -24.90 3.18
CA SER A 538 9.52 -23.90 4.25
C SER A 538 8.10 -23.85 4.82
N LEU A 539 7.98 -23.70 6.13
CA LEU A 539 6.71 -23.48 6.83
C LEU A 539 6.41 -21.98 6.89
N THR A 540 5.31 -21.56 6.28
CA THR A 540 5.00 -20.14 6.08
C THR A 540 3.55 -19.80 6.43
N SER A 541 3.25 -18.51 6.58
CA SER A 541 1.90 -18.02 6.83
C SER A 541 0.90 -18.31 5.70
N ASN A 542 1.40 -18.54 4.47
CA ASN A 542 0.61 -18.85 3.28
C ASN A 542 -0.39 -20.01 3.50
N ILE A 543 -0.10 -20.95 4.40
CA ILE A 543 -1.03 -22.05 4.72
C ILE A 543 -2.37 -21.57 5.27
N GLY A 544 -2.44 -20.37 5.86
CA GLY A 544 -3.70 -19.80 6.32
C GLY A 544 -4.52 -19.15 5.21
N HIS A 545 -3.91 -18.74 4.10
CA HIS A 545 -4.64 -18.37 2.88
C HIS A 545 -5.38 -19.57 2.27
N LEU A 546 -4.84 -20.79 2.44
CA LEU A 546 -5.52 -22.01 2.02
C LEU A 546 -6.82 -22.23 2.80
N LEU A 547 -6.86 -21.88 4.09
CA LEU A 547 -8.09 -21.87 4.89
C LEU A 547 -9.08 -20.80 4.40
N TRP A 548 -8.59 -19.63 3.97
CA TRP A 548 -9.47 -18.61 3.41
C TRP A 548 -10.11 -19.07 2.09
N SER A 549 -9.34 -19.71 1.20
CA SER A 549 -9.86 -20.28 -0.05
C SER A 549 -10.72 -21.54 0.11
N GLU A 550 -10.71 -22.15 1.29
CA GLU A 550 -11.41 -23.41 1.59
C GLU A 550 -10.93 -24.65 0.79
N ILE A 551 -9.74 -24.59 0.17
CA ILE A 551 -9.15 -25.72 -0.55
C ILE A 551 -8.67 -26.84 0.40
N VAL A 552 -8.45 -26.54 1.68
CA VAL A 552 -7.92 -27.49 2.67
C VAL A 552 -8.98 -28.54 3.03
N SER A 553 -8.59 -29.82 3.02
CA SER A 553 -9.51 -30.88 3.45
C SER A 553 -9.86 -30.74 4.96
N PRO A 554 -11.11 -31.07 5.38
CA PRO A 554 -11.52 -30.96 6.78
C PRO A 554 -10.60 -31.68 7.77
N GLU A 555 -10.00 -32.80 7.37
CA GLU A 555 -9.12 -33.63 8.20
C GLU A 555 -7.79 -32.91 8.52
N ARG A 556 -7.34 -32.01 7.65
CA ARG A 556 -6.07 -31.28 7.79
C ARG A 556 -6.22 -29.88 8.34
N ALA A 557 -7.41 -29.29 8.27
CA ALA A 557 -7.66 -27.93 8.73
C ALA A 557 -7.22 -27.70 10.19
N ALA A 558 -7.48 -28.68 11.08
CA ALA A 558 -7.05 -28.61 12.48
C ALA A 558 -5.52 -28.67 12.65
N ILE A 559 -4.80 -29.35 11.75
CA ILE A 559 -3.34 -29.36 11.75
C ILE A 559 -2.82 -27.99 11.33
N VAL A 560 -3.34 -27.44 10.23
CA VAL A 560 -2.97 -26.10 9.73
C VAL A 560 -3.21 -25.02 10.80
N ALA A 561 -4.37 -25.06 11.47
CA ALA A 561 -4.67 -24.14 12.57
C ALA A 561 -3.64 -24.23 13.71
N ARG A 562 -3.20 -25.44 14.09
CA ARG A 562 -2.16 -25.61 15.12
C ARG A 562 -0.80 -25.08 14.66
N GLN A 563 -0.42 -25.27 13.41
CA GLN A 563 0.84 -24.74 12.87
C GLN A 563 0.85 -23.21 12.90
N LEU A 564 -0.22 -22.58 12.41
CA LEU A 564 -0.39 -21.11 12.43
C LEU A 564 -0.28 -20.52 13.84
N MET A 565 -0.79 -21.25 14.84
CA MET A 565 -0.81 -20.83 16.25
C MET A 565 0.39 -21.30 17.07
N SER A 566 1.35 -22.00 16.44
CA SER A 566 2.59 -22.44 17.08
C SER A 566 3.49 -21.25 17.43
N ASP A 567 4.42 -21.43 18.36
CA ASP A 567 5.41 -20.38 18.69
C ASP A 567 6.35 -20.07 17.51
N GLU A 568 6.46 -20.97 16.53
CA GLU A 568 7.23 -20.78 15.30
C GLU A 568 6.62 -19.70 14.39
N LEU A 569 5.29 -19.70 14.24
CA LEU A 569 4.59 -18.73 13.38
C LEU A 569 3.91 -17.61 14.17
N PHE A 570 3.21 -17.89 15.27
CA PHE A 570 2.51 -16.87 16.03
C PHE A 570 3.46 -16.14 16.99
N SER A 571 3.75 -14.88 16.69
CA SER A 571 4.66 -14.04 17.48
C SER A 571 4.05 -13.52 18.78
N GLY A 572 2.74 -13.61 18.95
CA GLY A 572 1.98 -12.90 19.99
C GLY A 572 1.51 -11.50 19.56
N TRP A 573 2.00 -10.99 18.43
CA TRP A 573 1.50 -9.77 17.75
C TRP A 573 0.74 -10.09 16.45
N GLY A 574 1.02 -11.24 15.85
CA GLY A 574 0.41 -11.74 14.61
C GLY A 574 1.22 -12.93 14.06
N VAL A 575 0.87 -13.40 12.87
CA VAL A 575 1.52 -14.56 12.24
C VAL A 575 2.72 -14.10 11.42
N ARG A 576 3.88 -14.72 11.66
CA ARG A 576 5.12 -14.47 10.93
C ARG A 576 5.05 -15.08 9.54
N THR A 577 5.65 -14.42 8.57
CA THR A 577 5.76 -14.88 7.18
C THR A 577 6.54 -16.20 7.02
N LEU A 578 7.45 -16.50 7.93
CA LEU A 578 8.31 -17.70 7.91
C LEU A 578 8.50 -18.24 9.33
N SER A 579 8.50 -19.56 9.48
CA SER A 579 8.75 -20.25 10.74
C SER A 579 10.13 -19.92 11.31
N THR A 580 10.21 -19.70 12.63
CA THR A 580 11.49 -19.51 13.33
C THR A 580 12.43 -20.72 13.27
N ALA A 581 11.94 -21.90 12.86
CA ALA A 581 12.75 -23.11 12.74
C ALA A 581 13.43 -23.25 11.36
N ASP A 582 12.99 -22.48 10.36
CA ASP A 582 13.59 -22.49 9.02
C ASP A 582 14.82 -21.59 8.98
N LYS A 583 15.89 -22.02 8.27
CA LYS A 583 17.19 -21.33 8.30
C LYS A 583 17.13 -19.90 7.76
N GLY A 584 16.21 -19.63 6.84
CA GLY A 584 15.99 -18.32 6.25
C GLY A 584 15.28 -17.33 7.17
N PHE A 585 14.85 -17.75 8.37
CA PHE A 585 14.14 -16.88 9.30
C PHE A 585 14.97 -15.66 9.70
N ASN A 586 14.38 -14.49 9.49
CA ASN A 586 14.88 -13.21 9.92
C ASN A 586 13.71 -12.33 10.39
N PRO A 587 13.61 -11.98 11.70
CA PRO A 587 12.50 -11.20 12.22
C PRO A 587 12.44 -9.78 11.63
N ILE A 588 13.50 -9.31 10.99
CA ILE A 588 13.54 -8.00 10.30
C ILE A 588 13.73 -8.13 8.78
N GLY A 589 13.54 -9.32 8.20
CA GLY A 589 13.56 -9.52 6.75
C GLY A 589 12.16 -9.39 6.15
N TYR A 590 12.05 -8.71 5.00
CA TYR A 590 10.77 -8.21 4.46
C TYR A 590 9.67 -9.28 4.35
N HIS A 591 10.01 -10.44 3.79
CA HIS A 591 9.14 -11.62 3.75
C HIS A 591 9.79 -12.82 4.46
N LEU A 592 10.69 -12.61 5.42
CA LEU A 592 11.49 -13.68 6.03
C LEU A 592 11.16 -13.93 7.50
N GLY A 593 10.08 -13.36 8.02
CA GLY A 593 9.73 -13.48 9.42
C GLY A 593 8.95 -12.30 9.98
N THR A 594 8.87 -11.18 9.26
CA THR A 594 7.97 -10.06 9.59
C THR A 594 6.52 -10.52 9.67
N VAL A 595 5.72 -9.73 10.38
CA VAL A 595 4.28 -9.91 10.54
C VAL A 595 3.57 -8.85 9.71
N TRP A 596 2.68 -9.30 8.83
CA TRP A 596 1.91 -8.46 7.93
C TRP A 596 0.43 -8.44 8.35
N PRO A 597 -0.17 -7.26 8.64
CA PRO A 597 -1.56 -7.20 9.07
C PRO A 597 -2.55 -7.75 8.05
N HIS A 598 -2.32 -7.58 6.75
CA HIS A 598 -3.22 -8.10 5.72
C HIS A 598 -3.24 -9.64 5.72
N ASP A 599 -2.08 -10.29 5.65
CA ASP A 599 -1.88 -11.73 5.73
C ASP A 599 -2.54 -12.28 7.01
N THR A 600 -2.18 -11.71 8.15
CA THR A 600 -2.73 -12.11 9.45
C THR A 600 -4.27 -11.96 9.52
N SER A 601 -4.85 -10.95 8.87
CA SER A 601 -6.32 -10.78 8.81
C SER A 601 -7.01 -11.80 7.90
N ILE A 602 -6.37 -12.21 6.80
CA ILE A 602 -6.85 -13.27 5.92
C ILE A 602 -6.81 -14.61 6.65
N ILE A 603 -5.73 -14.88 7.40
CA ILE A 603 -5.60 -16.06 8.25
C ILE A 603 -6.72 -16.12 9.29
N ALA A 604 -7.00 -15.01 9.98
CA ALA A 604 -8.09 -14.96 10.97
C ALA A 604 -9.45 -15.27 10.33
N LEU A 605 -9.74 -14.72 9.15
CA LEU A 605 -10.97 -15.03 8.41
C LEU A 605 -11.02 -16.52 8.03
N GLY A 606 -9.94 -17.09 7.49
CA GLY A 606 -9.86 -18.50 7.12
C GLY A 606 -10.05 -19.44 8.31
N LEU A 607 -9.41 -19.16 9.44
CA LEU A 607 -9.62 -19.90 10.69
C LEU A 607 -11.09 -19.84 11.12
N SER A 608 -11.73 -18.66 11.05
CA SER A 608 -13.14 -18.51 11.40
C SER A 608 -14.06 -19.31 10.46
N ARG A 609 -13.76 -19.39 9.16
CA ARG A 609 -14.55 -20.20 8.19
C ARG A 609 -14.55 -21.68 8.54
N TYR A 610 -13.41 -22.20 9.01
CA TYR A 610 -13.27 -23.58 9.47
C TYR A 610 -13.72 -23.81 10.93
N GLY A 611 -14.22 -22.78 11.61
CA GLY A 611 -14.71 -22.88 13.00
C GLY A 611 -13.66 -22.72 14.09
N PHE A 612 -12.41 -22.40 13.76
CA PHE A 612 -11.31 -22.09 14.71
C PHE A 612 -11.41 -20.65 15.22
N ARG A 613 -12.54 -20.33 15.84
CA ARG A 613 -12.90 -18.94 16.19
C ARG A 613 -12.09 -18.39 17.35
N ALA A 614 -11.67 -19.24 18.29
CA ALA A 614 -10.81 -18.84 19.41
C ALA A 614 -9.42 -18.41 18.90
N GLU A 615 -8.86 -19.14 17.95
CA GLU A 615 -7.60 -18.84 17.28
C GLU A 615 -7.70 -17.54 16.46
N ALA A 616 -8.77 -17.38 15.66
CA ALA A 616 -9.05 -16.16 14.92
C ALA A 616 -9.17 -14.93 15.84
N ASN A 617 -9.85 -15.08 16.99
CA ASN A 617 -10.02 -14.03 17.98
C ASN A 617 -8.71 -13.68 18.69
N ARG A 618 -7.86 -14.66 18.99
CA ARG A 618 -6.52 -14.41 19.55
C ARG A 618 -5.64 -13.61 18.61
N ILE A 619 -5.69 -13.91 17.31
CA ILE A 619 -5.02 -13.12 16.27
C ILE A 619 -5.60 -11.69 16.20
N THR A 620 -6.93 -11.58 16.20
CA THR A 620 -7.64 -10.29 16.13
C THR A 620 -7.21 -9.37 17.27
N LEU A 621 -7.25 -9.85 18.52
CA LEU A 621 -6.85 -9.06 19.69
C LEU A 621 -5.36 -8.68 19.63
N ALA A 622 -4.49 -9.57 19.16
CA ALA A 622 -3.06 -9.29 19.03
C ALA A 622 -2.77 -8.15 18.04
N LEU A 623 -3.47 -8.10 16.90
CA LEU A 623 -3.34 -6.99 15.95
C LEU A 623 -3.92 -5.68 16.49
N LEU A 624 -5.02 -5.72 17.24
CA LEU A 624 -5.56 -4.52 17.89
C LEU A 624 -4.58 -3.96 18.94
N ASP A 625 -3.96 -4.83 19.74
CA ASP A 625 -2.90 -4.44 20.68
C ASP A 625 -1.72 -3.81 19.95
N ALA A 626 -1.30 -4.38 18.81
CA ALA A 626 -0.22 -3.82 18.00
C ALA A 626 -0.58 -2.41 17.52
N ALA A 627 -1.79 -2.21 17.00
CA ALA A 627 -2.28 -0.91 16.55
C ALA A 627 -2.26 0.15 17.66
N ALA A 628 -2.55 -0.23 18.92
CA ALA A 628 -2.52 0.70 20.05
C ALA A 628 -1.14 1.36 20.26
N THR A 629 -0.06 0.72 19.81
CA THR A 629 1.32 1.22 19.96
C THR A 629 1.77 2.14 18.83
N SER A 630 1.01 2.20 17.73
CA SER A 630 1.35 2.91 16.49
C SER A 630 0.30 3.95 16.12
N GLY A 631 -0.26 4.63 17.14
CA GLY A 631 -1.28 5.67 16.92
C GLY A 631 -2.58 5.12 16.32
N TYR A 632 -2.92 3.86 16.63
CA TYR A 632 -4.08 3.13 16.11
C TYR A 632 -4.03 2.82 14.60
N ARG A 633 -2.85 2.99 13.98
CA ARG A 633 -2.60 2.68 12.56
C ARG A 633 -1.71 1.44 12.46
N LEU A 634 -2.19 0.41 11.77
CA LEU A 634 -1.35 -0.74 11.44
C LEU A 634 -0.43 -0.37 10.25
N PRO A 635 0.90 -0.55 10.37
CA PRO A 635 1.81 -0.37 9.26
C PRO A 635 1.71 -1.54 8.27
N GLU A 636 2.31 -1.41 7.08
CA GLU A 636 2.45 -2.49 6.09
C GLU A 636 2.93 -3.80 6.72
N ALA A 637 3.98 -3.70 7.54
CA ALA A 637 4.55 -4.81 8.29
C ALA A 637 5.23 -4.30 9.57
N PHE A 638 5.44 -5.21 10.52
CA PHE A 638 6.34 -5.00 11.66
C PHE A 638 7.20 -6.24 11.89
N SER A 639 8.26 -6.07 12.67
CA SER A 639 9.26 -7.12 12.86
C SER A 639 8.67 -8.34 13.58
N GLY A 640 9.10 -9.53 13.19
CA GLY A 640 8.69 -10.83 13.71
C GLY A 640 9.24 -11.21 15.08
N TYR A 641 9.69 -10.27 15.89
CA TYR A 641 10.14 -10.60 17.24
C TYR A 641 8.97 -11.13 18.08
N PRO A 642 9.19 -12.14 18.94
CA PRO A 642 8.16 -12.58 19.86
C PRO A 642 7.74 -11.43 20.78
N ARG A 643 6.48 -11.42 21.22
CA ARG A 643 5.92 -10.41 22.13
C ARG A 643 6.70 -10.27 23.44
N ALA A 644 7.44 -11.30 23.86
CA ALA A 644 8.34 -11.24 25.01
C ALA A 644 9.63 -10.42 24.79
N PHE A 645 10.00 -10.10 23.54
CA PHE A 645 11.21 -9.35 23.22
C PHE A 645 11.13 -7.87 23.64
N GLY A 646 9.95 -7.27 23.59
CA GLY A 646 9.73 -5.87 23.96
C GLY A 646 8.26 -5.58 24.29
N SER A 647 7.99 -4.43 24.89
CA SER A 647 6.62 -4.04 25.30
C SER A 647 5.72 -3.60 24.14
N PHE A 648 6.25 -3.50 22.93
CA PHE A 648 5.55 -3.08 21.71
C PHE A 648 6.15 -3.80 20.48
N PRO A 649 5.40 -3.95 19.37
CA PRO A 649 5.95 -4.44 18.10
C PRO A 649 7.09 -3.55 17.62
N ILE A 650 8.22 -4.16 17.23
CA ILE A 650 9.36 -3.40 16.70
C ILE A 650 9.04 -3.02 15.24
N PRO A 651 9.05 -1.73 14.87
CA PRO A 651 8.77 -1.30 13.50
C PRO A 651 9.65 -2.04 12.49
N TYR A 652 9.03 -2.53 11.40
CA TYR A 652 9.83 -2.96 10.26
C TYR A 652 10.38 -1.69 9.61
N PRO A 653 11.70 -1.59 9.41
CA PRO A 653 12.36 -0.37 8.97
C PRO A 653 11.61 0.36 7.87
N THR A 654 11.13 -0.36 6.86
CA THR A 654 10.71 0.27 5.60
C THR A 654 9.23 0.14 5.31
N ALA A 655 8.45 -0.15 6.35
CA ALA A 655 7.02 -0.36 6.22
C ALA A 655 6.31 0.92 5.77
N CYS A 656 5.46 0.79 4.76
CA CYS A 656 4.53 1.85 4.42
C CYS A 656 3.55 2.12 5.57
N SER A 657 3.27 3.40 5.82
CA SER A 657 2.34 3.83 6.87
C SER A 657 1.75 5.21 6.55
N PRO A 658 0.48 5.30 6.10
CA PRO A 658 -0.46 4.19 5.92
C PRO A 658 -0.15 3.33 4.68
N GLN A 659 -0.69 2.12 4.69
CA GLN A 659 -0.68 1.17 3.57
C GLN A 659 -2.09 0.56 3.44
N ALA A 660 -2.59 0.40 2.22
CA ALA A 660 -3.98 0.10 1.91
C ALA A 660 -4.49 -1.22 2.51
N TRP A 661 -3.81 -2.35 2.26
CA TRP A 661 -4.26 -3.66 2.78
C TRP A 661 -4.06 -3.81 4.29
N ALA A 662 -3.14 -3.05 4.89
CA ALA A 662 -2.94 -3.01 6.34
C ALA A 662 -4.04 -2.18 6.99
N THR A 663 -4.48 -1.13 6.29
CA THR A 663 -5.61 -0.29 6.67
C THR A 663 -6.95 -1.03 6.50
N GLY A 664 -7.08 -1.91 5.51
CA GLY A 664 -8.26 -2.75 5.33
C GLY A 664 -8.37 -3.87 6.36
N ALA A 665 -7.25 -4.37 6.88
CA ALA A 665 -7.20 -5.53 7.78
C ALA A 665 -8.15 -5.44 9.00
N PRO A 666 -8.23 -4.33 9.77
CA PRO A 666 -9.17 -4.21 10.89
C PRO A 666 -10.64 -4.37 10.50
N LEU A 667 -11.03 -3.95 9.30
CA LEU A 667 -12.40 -4.08 8.80
C LEU A 667 -12.72 -5.56 8.50
N LEU A 668 -11.75 -6.30 7.95
CA LEU A 668 -11.86 -7.74 7.76
C LEU A 668 -11.93 -8.51 9.10
N LEU A 669 -11.18 -8.07 10.12
CA LEU A 669 -11.26 -8.66 11.46
C LEU A 669 -12.65 -8.46 12.08
N VAL A 670 -13.27 -7.29 11.90
CA VAL A 670 -14.66 -7.05 12.31
C VAL A 670 -15.61 -8.00 11.58
N ARG A 671 -15.46 -8.15 10.26
CA ARG A 671 -16.25 -9.12 9.48
C ARG A 671 -16.10 -10.53 10.02
N SER A 672 -14.88 -10.95 10.36
CA SER A 672 -14.58 -12.26 10.94
C SER A 672 -15.24 -12.46 12.30
N MET A 673 -15.12 -11.51 13.24
CA MET A 673 -15.73 -11.59 14.57
C MET A 673 -17.26 -11.66 14.50
N LEU A 674 -17.88 -10.94 13.55
CA LEU A 674 -19.33 -10.98 13.33
C LEU A 674 -19.79 -12.26 12.62
N GLY A 675 -18.88 -13.01 12.00
CA GLY A 675 -19.23 -14.05 11.03
C GLY A 675 -20.19 -13.50 9.98
N LEU A 676 -19.91 -12.28 9.50
CA LEU A 676 -20.80 -11.52 8.63
C LEU A 676 -20.59 -11.94 7.19
N ASP A 677 -21.66 -12.37 6.53
CA ASP A 677 -21.62 -12.82 5.15
C ASP A 677 -22.88 -12.46 4.36
N ALA A 678 -22.72 -12.33 3.05
CA ALA A 678 -23.79 -11.99 2.11
C ALA A 678 -23.87 -13.08 1.02
N HIS A 679 -25.03 -13.71 0.86
CA HIS A 679 -25.25 -14.76 -0.13
C HIS A 679 -26.75 -14.88 -0.45
N ASP A 680 -27.11 -15.15 -1.71
CA ASP A 680 -28.49 -15.35 -2.16
C ASP A 680 -29.49 -14.26 -1.73
N GLY A 681 -29.04 -13.00 -1.65
CA GLY A 681 -29.88 -11.87 -1.21
C GLY A 681 -30.11 -11.80 0.30
N GLU A 682 -29.47 -12.67 1.08
CA GLU A 682 -29.53 -12.71 2.53
C GLU A 682 -28.22 -12.22 3.16
N LEU A 683 -28.35 -11.43 4.23
CA LEU A 683 -27.23 -11.00 5.06
C LEU A 683 -27.28 -11.77 6.37
N THR A 684 -26.26 -12.58 6.62
CA THR A 684 -26.19 -13.47 7.79
C THR A 684 -25.13 -13.00 8.77
N VAL A 685 -25.39 -13.24 10.06
CA VAL A 685 -24.40 -13.03 11.13
C VAL A 685 -24.33 -14.28 11.97
N TRP A 686 -23.10 -14.74 12.19
CA TRP A 686 -22.80 -15.77 13.16
C TRP A 686 -21.66 -15.28 14.04
N PRO A 687 -21.93 -14.43 15.04
CA PRO A 687 -20.86 -13.78 15.78
C PRO A 687 -20.15 -14.74 16.74
N ASP A 688 -18.87 -14.49 16.96
CA ASP A 688 -18.09 -14.97 18.10
C ASP A 688 -17.14 -13.83 18.50
N ILE A 689 -17.70 -12.83 19.19
CA ILE A 689 -17.00 -11.61 19.57
C ILE A 689 -16.33 -11.81 20.93
N PRO A 690 -15.02 -11.49 21.09
CA PRO A 690 -14.33 -11.55 22.37
C PRO A 690 -14.96 -10.63 23.43
N GLU A 691 -14.87 -11.02 24.71
CA GLU A 691 -15.41 -10.23 25.82
C GLU A 691 -14.75 -8.83 25.89
N GLU A 692 -13.46 -8.75 25.57
CA GLU A 692 -12.67 -7.52 25.50
C GLU A 692 -13.17 -6.52 24.45
N ILE A 693 -13.91 -7.00 23.45
CA ILE A 693 -14.52 -6.16 22.42
C ILE A 693 -15.94 -5.73 22.82
N GLY A 694 -16.67 -6.60 23.50
CA GLY A 694 -18.05 -6.36 23.93
C GLY A 694 -19.00 -6.30 22.74
N ARG A 695 -19.89 -5.31 22.73
CA ARG A 695 -20.86 -5.14 21.64
C ARG A 695 -20.22 -4.53 20.40
N ILE A 696 -20.67 -4.96 19.22
CA ILE A 696 -20.44 -4.31 17.93
C ILE A 696 -21.80 -3.99 17.30
N ARG A 697 -21.95 -2.78 16.75
CA ARG A 697 -23.09 -2.36 15.95
C ARG A 697 -22.62 -1.68 14.67
N ILE A 698 -23.19 -2.10 13.54
CA ILE A 698 -23.00 -1.47 12.24
C ILE A 698 -24.36 -1.02 11.74
N SER A 699 -24.58 0.28 11.68
CA SER A 699 -25.83 0.87 11.18
C SER A 699 -25.69 1.38 9.75
N ARG A 700 -26.77 1.30 8.98
CA ARG A 700 -26.82 1.72 7.56
C ARG A 700 -25.78 1.00 6.67
N LEU A 701 -25.44 -0.25 6.98
CA LEU A 701 -24.64 -1.09 6.10
C LEU A 701 -25.37 -1.27 4.76
N ARG A 702 -24.68 -1.13 3.63
CA ARG A 702 -25.29 -1.32 2.31
C ARG A 702 -25.03 -2.73 1.79
N ALA A 703 -26.11 -3.44 1.49
CA ALA A 703 -26.08 -4.70 0.76
C ALA A 703 -27.35 -4.85 -0.09
N PHE A 704 -27.25 -5.46 -1.27
CA PHE A 704 -28.38 -5.72 -2.17
C PHE A 704 -29.23 -4.48 -2.51
N GLY A 705 -28.59 -3.32 -2.68
CA GLY A 705 -29.29 -2.05 -2.93
C GLY A 705 -30.10 -1.49 -1.74
N THR A 706 -30.08 -2.14 -0.57
CA THR A 706 -30.79 -1.70 0.65
C THR A 706 -29.83 -1.43 1.81
N ARG A 707 -30.37 -0.94 2.93
CA ARG A 707 -29.62 -0.63 4.15
C ARG A 707 -29.99 -1.57 5.29
N TRP A 708 -28.98 -2.05 6.01
CA TRP A 708 -29.10 -2.99 7.11
C TRP A 708 -28.48 -2.42 8.39
N ASP A 709 -29.09 -2.73 9.51
CA ASP A 709 -28.54 -2.58 10.85
C ASP A 709 -28.13 -3.97 11.37
N ILE A 710 -26.89 -4.08 11.82
CA ILE A 710 -26.34 -5.25 12.50
C ILE A 710 -25.99 -4.85 13.93
N GLU A 711 -26.31 -5.70 14.89
CA GLU A 711 -25.79 -5.56 16.25
C GLU A 711 -25.58 -6.95 16.85
N ALA A 712 -24.43 -7.13 17.50
CA ALA A 712 -24.00 -8.40 18.03
C ALA A 712 -23.14 -8.25 19.29
N ILE A 713 -23.19 -9.24 20.18
CA ILE A 713 -22.39 -9.36 21.40
C ILE A 713 -22.15 -10.84 21.69
N GLY A 714 -20.90 -11.21 21.97
CA GLY A 714 -20.51 -12.62 22.15
C GLY A 714 -20.94 -13.46 20.96
N ARG A 715 -21.86 -14.41 21.19
CA ARG A 715 -22.42 -15.31 20.17
C ARG A 715 -23.84 -15.00 19.73
N GLN A 716 -24.37 -13.85 20.15
CA GLN A 716 -25.71 -13.42 19.79
C GLN A 716 -25.61 -12.23 18.83
N GLY A 717 -26.35 -12.27 17.73
CA GLY A 717 -26.38 -11.21 16.74
C GLY A 717 -27.73 -11.13 16.07
N TYR A 718 -28.07 -9.95 15.57
CA TYR A 718 -29.28 -9.72 14.80
C TYR A 718 -29.00 -8.81 13.62
N VAL A 719 -29.70 -9.09 12.53
CA VAL A 719 -29.72 -8.30 11.30
C VAL A 719 -31.14 -7.81 11.10
N ARG A 720 -31.30 -6.54 10.78
CA ARG A 720 -32.61 -5.96 10.43
C ARG A 720 -32.45 -4.90 9.34
N LEU A 721 -33.52 -4.66 8.60
CA LEU A 721 -33.56 -3.51 7.68
C LEU A 721 -33.42 -2.20 8.48
N SER A 722 -32.55 -1.32 8.00
CA SER A 722 -32.42 0.04 8.54
C SER A 722 -33.70 0.80 8.25
N ARG A 723 -34.22 1.50 9.27
CA ARG A 723 -35.34 2.43 9.09
C ARG A 723 -34.89 3.75 8.47
#